data_AF-A0A934AJB7-F1
#
_entry.id   AF-A0A934AJB7-F1
#
_cell.length_a   1.000
_cell.length_b   1.000
_cell.length_c   1.000
_cell.angle_alpha   90.00
_cell.angle_beta   90.00
_cell.angle_gamma   90.00
#
_symmetry.space_group_name_H-M   'P 1'
#
loop_
_entity.id
_entity.type
_entity.pdbx_description
1 polymer ?
#
loop_
_entity_poly.entity_id
_entity_poly.type
_entity_poly.pdbx_seq_one_letter_code
_entity_poly.pdbx_strand_id
1 'polypeptide(L)'
;MTPAVRRWRREFLRAALLEAFFRLTLWPCAAAFGLLLLDHAFSLPMAWRLGSLILGIGAWACAAAVLVAVPLLRRDQGGILSAAESRFPAIRPYLKSSWDLRERPSPHTSEELRLAHLAEAERRLAALPEENLFPWKPSAWVRSGAVAGLAAALCAAPFSDRSAWSRLLAPWNDAPLESFVSVSPGDRVCEWGSSVAVSARWTGRPKPGGDLRLWLKGQGLPWRRASWDEAGRGSGLRLIQELVAPLEYRVTWKDLSSRVYRLTPSRPPGWDLLRATVRSPQGVVTTGPLSPAEPLSAYRGSRVTVEGEPTEPLAAAALRFEGGASAATMRPAEDGAGLRCGFIVTEDAVFRFELTTRDGRTDPSPEAYRVTALTDAPPKAELLSPTVPMQASRHDVLAVSYSASDDLGLSRVSFRVRVAGERSPAPPVVLREFGARSGGAKETMGEHAWSLADLPHGAKAEFWIEAADDAPRPQTAVSARGSVEIVDFESAHLEAVQRATSAQNNLLSLAKAHAGVLDLMERLSSSSVRDAGLADLERRLSGLPGAWNITSASVADLASSMGKDAYANPALADGMSSLADELAAAGKDALPPAVEAARQRDWDQARKLHRRLASRLASALNAFQEARRLQSLQDFHAFSSRMARSAESLEAEIDAARRAGDAAARSQAAAKLRDSLERLRGLMSQFAKDLSGLTMAAGGGSGAREIAVPLLSAVAAASAIEAAIQAGDFETAASLARKLADDLARMQKAIGEAAASAMASSGASPELEEARSLWSEAVEEQSRSLSAGREAGRKAMDALRRDQKALLAELAGLQKVAVSSASAWGAQGRAFPAGALSEMKTALAELESGQAGATPGRLTAASAALRSAARQAGAEGADLESFARTEDDIRRRLESAPKTPPAAPGDALSRAAAASQAGARSTAGRLQAKLEGVSAMARLPSGSIERVEAAQGQQSSAQEALERGDAAAALAPQEEALRLLEQGLSDLDRAIESQRQGQTMLSESFSNPAATMRQGRGGRTGADTGFVPLPRARDYAPPRAIRSELERSVKEKRPKAMDGTIKEYFKRIAQ
;
A
#
# COMPACT_ATOMS: atom_id res chain seq x y z
N MET A 1 -12.95 -148.79 -11.11
CA MET A 1 -13.66 -147.87 -10.21
C MET A 1 -13.31 -146.44 -10.59
N THR A 2 -14.14 -145.73 -11.34
CA THR A 2 -13.70 -144.43 -11.90
C THR A 2 -14.66 -143.23 -11.71
N PRO A 3 -16.01 -143.33 -11.70
CA PRO A 3 -16.86 -142.14 -11.49
C PRO A 3 -17.29 -141.89 -10.03
N ALA A 4 -17.87 -142.87 -9.33
CA ALA A 4 -18.48 -142.65 -8.01
C ALA A 4 -17.47 -142.19 -6.92
N VAL A 5 -16.32 -142.85 -6.81
CA VAL A 5 -15.27 -142.47 -5.85
C VAL A 5 -14.68 -141.08 -6.15
N ARG A 6 -14.55 -140.71 -7.44
CA ARG A 6 -14.13 -139.35 -7.82
C ARG A 6 -15.16 -138.31 -7.42
N ARG A 7 -16.45 -138.63 -7.53
CA ARG A 7 -17.56 -137.76 -7.09
C ARG A 7 -17.50 -137.52 -5.58
N TRP A 8 -17.43 -138.58 -4.78
CA TRP A 8 -17.34 -138.47 -3.31
C TRP A 8 -16.10 -137.70 -2.83
N ARG A 9 -14.97 -137.86 -3.52
CA ARG A 9 -13.77 -137.07 -3.23
C ARG A 9 -13.97 -135.58 -3.51
N ARG A 10 -14.68 -135.22 -4.59
CA ARG A 10 -15.04 -133.83 -4.90
C ARG A 10 -16.01 -133.27 -3.86
N GLU A 11 -16.98 -134.05 -3.41
CA GLU A 11 -17.92 -133.66 -2.35
C GLU A 11 -17.20 -133.38 -1.03
N PHE A 12 -16.32 -134.28 -0.59
CA PHE A 12 -15.52 -134.10 0.63
C PHE A 12 -14.62 -132.86 0.55
N LEU A 13 -13.90 -132.67 -0.56
CA LEU A 13 -13.07 -131.47 -0.78
C LEU A 13 -13.91 -130.19 -0.77
N ARG A 14 -15.09 -130.19 -1.40
CA ARG A 14 -16.00 -129.04 -1.38
C ARG A 14 -16.45 -128.70 0.04
N ALA A 15 -16.84 -129.69 0.84
CA ALA A 15 -17.25 -129.46 2.23
C ALA A 15 -16.09 -128.93 3.10
N ALA A 16 -14.89 -129.47 2.93
CA ALA A 16 -13.70 -129.02 3.65
C ALA A 16 -13.26 -127.59 3.26
N LEU A 17 -13.32 -127.27 1.96
CA LEU A 17 -13.01 -125.93 1.47
C LEU A 17 -14.04 -124.88 1.91
N LEU A 18 -15.32 -125.23 1.92
CA LEU A 18 -16.38 -124.37 2.47
C LEU A 18 -16.13 -124.09 3.95
N GLU A 19 -15.85 -125.12 4.74
CA GLU A 19 -15.51 -124.98 6.15
C GLU A 19 -14.27 -124.09 6.37
N ALA A 20 -13.21 -124.30 5.59
CA ALA A 20 -12.00 -123.47 5.66
C ALA A 20 -12.28 -122.01 5.28
N PHE A 21 -13.07 -121.78 4.21
CA PHE A 21 -13.45 -120.44 3.76
C PHE A 21 -14.16 -119.65 4.85
N PHE A 22 -15.16 -120.25 5.51
CA PHE A 22 -15.88 -119.55 6.58
C PHE A 22 -15.00 -119.28 7.81
N ARG A 23 -14.07 -120.18 8.17
CA ARG A 23 -13.13 -119.93 9.27
C ARG A 23 -12.14 -118.81 8.96
N LEU A 24 -11.65 -118.76 7.72
CA LEU A 24 -10.69 -117.77 7.25
C LEU A 24 -11.31 -116.40 6.96
N THR A 25 -12.63 -116.26 7.03
CA THR A 25 -13.32 -114.97 6.82
C THR A 25 -13.92 -114.43 8.10
N LEU A 26 -14.64 -115.25 8.86
CA LEU A 26 -15.43 -114.76 10.01
C LEU A 26 -14.56 -114.27 11.18
N TRP A 27 -13.49 -114.99 11.53
CA TRP A 27 -12.61 -114.61 12.64
C TRP A 27 -11.76 -113.36 12.36
N PRO A 28 -11.13 -113.21 11.17
CA PRO A 28 -10.47 -111.96 10.79
C PRO A 28 -11.42 -110.77 10.77
N CYS A 29 -12.65 -110.94 10.28
CA CYS A 29 -13.67 -109.89 10.33
C CYS A 29 -13.95 -109.48 11.79
N ALA A 30 -14.17 -110.43 12.69
CA ALA A 30 -14.38 -110.13 14.12
C ALA A 30 -13.21 -109.35 14.73
N ALA A 31 -11.97 -109.74 14.43
CA ALA A 31 -10.76 -109.05 14.90
C ALA A 31 -10.65 -107.61 14.34
N ALA A 32 -10.97 -107.40 13.06
CA ALA A 32 -10.95 -106.08 12.43
C ALA A 32 -11.96 -105.11 13.08
N PHE A 33 -13.19 -105.57 13.35
CA PHE A 33 -14.19 -104.77 14.06
C PHE A 33 -13.78 -104.45 15.50
N GLY A 34 -13.15 -105.39 16.21
CA GLY A 34 -12.59 -105.14 17.55
C GLY A 34 -11.50 -104.07 17.55
N LEU A 35 -10.61 -104.11 16.55
CA LEU A 35 -9.55 -103.11 16.41
C LEU A 35 -10.09 -101.72 16.06
N LEU A 36 -11.19 -101.65 15.29
CA LEU A 36 -11.91 -100.41 15.00
C LEU A 36 -12.46 -99.76 16.27
N LEU A 37 -13.04 -100.55 17.17
CA LEU A 37 -13.52 -100.08 18.46
C LEU A 37 -12.38 -99.54 19.34
N LEU A 38 -11.23 -100.23 19.37
CA LEU A 38 -10.05 -99.79 20.12
C LEU A 38 -9.45 -98.49 19.57
N ASP A 39 -9.32 -98.34 18.25
CA ASP A 39 -8.83 -97.11 17.64
C ASP A 39 -9.80 -95.94 17.85
N HIS A 40 -11.11 -96.19 17.83
CA HIS A 40 -12.10 -95.16 18.14
C HIS A 40 -12.00 -94.69 19.61
N ALA A 41 -11.87 -95.63 20.55
CA ALA A 41 -11.82 -95.31 21.97
C ALA A 41 -10.51 -94.61 22.38
N PHE A 42 -9.37 -95.04 21.82
CA PHE A 42 -8.05 -94.63 22.30
C PHE A 42 -7.21 -93.84 21.30
N SER A 43 -7.69 -93.63 20.06
CA SER A 43 -6.97 -92.89 19.01
C SER A 43 -5.55 -93.48 18.81
N LEU A 44 -5.47 -94.75 18.42
CA LEU A 44 -4.22 -95.50 18.47
C LEU A 44 -3.12 -94.81 17.65
N PRO A 45 -1.88 -94.71 18.18
CA PRO A 45 -0.76 -94.18 17.41
C PRO A 45 -0.52 -95.00 16.14
N MET A 46 0.03 -94.37 15.10
CA MET A 46 0.29 -95.01 13.80
C MET A 46 1.06 -96.34 13.94
N ALA A 47 2.06 -96.39 14.84
CA ALA A 47 2.87 -97.60 15.06
C ALA A 47 2.05 -98.80 15.53
N TRP A 48 1.06 -98.58 16.41
CA TRP A 48 0.18 -99.63 16.92
C TRP A 48 -0.78 -100.15 15.85
N ARG A 49 -1.33 -99.24 15.04
CA ARG A 49 -2.18 -99.59 13.89
C ARG A 49 -1.40 -100.43 12.89
N LEU A 50 -0.20 -100.00 12.50
CA LEU A 50 0.65 -100.73 11.56
C LEU A 50 1.07 -102.10 12.09
N GLY A 51 1.47 -102.19 13.37
CA GLY A 51 1.87 -103.46 13.99
C GLY A 51 0.74 -104.49 14.01
N SER A 52 -0.49 -104.07 14.33
CA SER A 52 -1.65 -104.96 14.37
C SER A 52 -2.04 -105.52 12.98
N LEU A 53 -1.89 -104.71 11.92
CA LEU A 53 -2.16 -105.13 10.54
C LEU A 53 -1.17 -106.22 10.09
N ILE A 54 0.12 -106.03 10.35
CA ILE A 54 1.17 -106.99 9.97
C ILE A 54 0.97 -108.34 10.67
N LEU A 55 0.70 -108.32 11.98
CA LEU A 55 0.41 -109.53 12.76
C LEU A 55 -0.85 -110.26 12.27
N GLY A 56 -1.91 -109.51 11.95
CA GLY A 56 -3.17 -110.06 11.43
C GLY A 56 -3.00 -110.77 10.09
N ILE A 57 -2.26 -110.17 9.14
CA ILE A 57 -1.97 -110.79 7.84
C ILE A 57 -1.15 -112.08 8.02
N GLY A 58 -0.15 -112.07 8.90
CA GLY A 58 0.67 -113.24 9.20
C GLY A 58 -0.14 -114.41 9.79
N ALA A 59 -1.00 -114.12 10.77
CA ALA A 59 -1.88 -115.12 11.38
C ALA A 59 -2.87 -115.72 10.37
N TRP A 60 -3.44 -114.89 9.49
CA TRP A 60 -4.34 -115.33 8.42
C TRP A 60 -3.64 -116.27 7.43
N ALA A 61 -2.45 -115.90 6.95
CA ALA A 61 -1.67 -116.72 6.03
C ALA A 61 -1.32 -118.09 6.63
N CYS A 62 -0.95 -118.12 7.91
CA CYS A 62 -0.66 -119.36 8.63
C CYS A 62 -1.90 -120.26 8.76
N ALA A 63 -3.05 -119.68 9.14
CA ALA A 63 -4.32 -120.40 9.21
C ALA A 63 -4.76 -120.93 7.85
N ALA A 64 -4.57 -120.16 6.77
CA ALA A 64 -4.90 -120.58 5.42
C ALA A 64 -4.04 -121.77 4.96
N ALA A 65 -2.73 -121.75 5.25
CA ALA A 65 -1.84 -122.86 4.96
C ALA A 65 -2.28 -124.15 5.67
N VAL A 66 -2.65 -124.07 6.96
CA VAL A 66 -3.08 -125.26 7.72
C VAL A 66 -4.46 -125.77 7.28
N LEU A 67 -5.44 -124.88 7.12
CA LEU A 67 -6.84 -125.28 6.89
C LEU A 67 -7.15 -125.63 5.44
N VAL A 68 -6.39 -125.09 4.46
CA VAL A 68 -6.62 -125.35 3.04
C VAL A 68 -5.57 -126.31 2.47
N ALA A 69 -4.27 -126.10 2.76
CA ALA A 69 -3.23 -126.92 2.14
C ALA A 69 -3.15 -128.33 2.73
N VAL A 70 -3.31 -128.50 4.05
CA VAL A 70 -3.22 -129.83 4.70
C VAL A 70 -4.29 -130.81 4.20
N PRO A 71 -5.58 -130.44 4.08
CA PRO A 71 -6.61 -131.33 3.53
C PRO A 71 -6.44 -131.63 2.03
N LEU A 72 -5.85 -130.71 1.26
CA LEU A 72 -5.54 -130.93 -0.16
C LEU A 72 -4.38 -131.90 -0.35
N LEU A 73 -3.39 -131.86 0.55
CA LEU A 73 -2.18 -132.68 0.51
C LEU A 73 -2.37 -134.08 1.13
N ARG A 74 -3.11 -134.21 2.23
CA ARG A 74 -3.44 -135.52 2.84
C ARG A 74 -4.61 -136.18 2.09
N ARG A 75 -4.30 -137.06 1.13
CA ARG A 75 -5.31 -137.86 0.38
C ARG A 75 -5.90 -138.97 1.25
N ASP A 76 -6.76 -138.64 2.20
CA ASP A 76 -7.45 -139.60 3.08
C ASP A 76 -8.53 -140.40 2.32
N GLN A 77 -8.08 -141.32 1.46
CA GLN A 77 -8.98 -142.18 0.68
C GLN A 77 -9.63 -143.24 1.58
N GLY A 78 -8.94 -143.70 2.63
CA GLY A 78 -9.46 -144.67 3.59
C GLY A 78 -10.68 -144.15 4.36
N GLY A 79 -10.63 -142.88 4.81
CA GLY A 79 -11.77 -142.23 5.48
C GLY A 79 -12.98 -142.06 4.56
N ILE A 80 -12.77 -141.67 3.29
CA ILE A 80 -13.85 -141.48 2.30
C ILE A 80 -14.54 -142.83 1.99
N LEU A 81 -13.77 -143.90 1.80
CA LEU A 81 -14.32 -145.23 1.53
C LEU A 81 -15.06 -145.79 2.75
N SER A 82 -14.50 -145.63 3.96
CA SER A 82 -15.14 -146.12 5.20
C SER A 82 -16.47 -145.40 5.48
N ALA A 83 -16.54 -144.08 5.19
CA ALA A 83 -17.78 -143.33 5.31
C ALA A 83 -18.83 -143.82 4.30
N ALA A 84 -18.43 -144.10 3.06
CA ALA A 84 -19.33 -144.68 2.06
C ALA A 84 -19.84 -146.08 2.47
N GLU A 85 -18.98 -146.94 3.03
CA GLU A 85 -19.39 -148.24 3.57
C GLU A 85 -20.36 -148.14 4.75
N SER A 86 -20.16 -147.15 5.62
CA SER A 86 -21.04 -146.95 6.78
C SER A 86 -22.44 -146.51 6.35
N ARG A 87 -22.55 -145.74 5.26
CA ARG A 87 -23.83 -145.22 4.77
C ARG A 87 -24.57 -146.22 3.91
N PHE A 88 -23.85 -147.05 3.16
CA PHE A 88 -24.40 -148.10 2.33
C PHE A 88 -23.87 -149.48 2.81
N PRO A 89 -24.48 -150.08 3.84
CA PRO A 89 -23.97 -151.33 4.42
C PRO A 89 -23.87 -152.48 3.41
N ALA A 90 -24.72 -152.48 2.36
CA ALA A 90 -24.76 -153.52 1.34
C ALA A 90 -23.46 -153.66 0.50
N ILE A 91 -22.67 -152.58 0.38
CA ILE A 91 -21.40 -152.60 -0.36
C ILE A 91 -20.18 -152.82 0.55
N ARG A 92 -20.38 -152.85 1.88
CA ARG A 92 -19.29 -152.96 2.86
C ARG A 92 -18.37 -154.19 2.69
N PRO A 93 -18.85 -155.39 2.33
CA PRO A 93 -17.95 -156.53 2.08
C PRO A 93 -17.09 -156.33 0.83
N TYR A 94 -17.51 -155.46 -0.08
CA TYR A 94 -16.99 -155.35 -1.44
C TYR A 94 -16.14 -154.09 -1.66
N LEU A 95 -16.46 -152.95 -1.05
CA LEU A 95 -15.88 -151.66 -1.45
C LEU A 95 -14.41 -151.52 -1.04
N LYS A 96 -14.09 -151.67 0.25
CA LYS A 96 -12.70 -151.58 0.71
C LYS A 96 -11.88 -152.77 0.25
N SER A 97 -12.46 -153.97 0.25
CA SER A 97 -11.78 -155.17 -0.25
C SER A 97 -11.46 -155.07 -1.74
N SER A 98 -12.36 -154.53 -2.57
CA SER A 98 -12.10 -154.27 -3.99
C SER A 98 -11.02 -153.19 -4.19
N TRP A 99 -10.96 -152.16 -3.35
CA TRP A 99 -9.88 -151.19 -3.37
C TRP A 99 -8.53 -151.82 -3.01
N ASP A 100 -8.47 -152.55 -1.90
CA ASP A 100 -7.26 -153.20 -1.40
C ASP A 100 -6.74 -154.26 -2.39
N LEU A 101 -7.62 -155.10 -2.96
CA LEU A 101 -7.27 -156.08 -4.00
C LEU A 101 -6.77 -155.43 -5.31
N ARG A 102 -7.15 -154.17 -5.56
CA ARG A 102 -6.71 -153.43 -6.75
C ARG A 102 -5.36 -152.77 -6.55
N GLU A 103 -5.13 -152.17 -5.38
CA GLU A 103 -3.86 -151.54 -5.06
C GLU A 103 -2.78 -152.55 -4.64
N ARG A 104 -3.17 -153.63 -3.95
CA ARG A 104 -2.26 -154.65 -3.37
C ARG A 104 -2.85 -156.06 -3.53
N PRO A 105 -2.80 -156.66 -4.73
CA PRO A 105 -3.31 -158.02 -4.94
C PRO A 105 -2.51 -159.05 -4.10
N SER A 106 -3.20 -159.94 -3.39
CA SER A 106 -2.57 -161.03 -2.62
C SER A 106 -2.16 -162.17 -3.56
N PRO A 107 -0.95 -162.75 -3.41
CA PRO A 107 -0.45 -163.80 -4.30
C PRO A 107 -1.23 -165.12 -4.23
N HIS A 108 -2.14 -165.29 -3.25
CA HIS A 108 -2.95 -166.51 -3.07
C HIS A 108 -4.39 -166.38 -3.60
N THR A 109 -4.73 -165.27 -4.27
CA THR A 109 -6.06 -165.06 -4.86
C THR A 109 -5.99 -165.31 -6.37
N SER A 110 -6.89 -166.14 -6.90
CA SER A 110 -6.95 -166.36 -8.36
C SER A 110 -7.38 -165.08 -9.08
N GLU A 111 -6.78 -164.84 -10.25
CA GLU A 111 -7.03 -163.62 -11.02
C GLU A 111 -8.48 -163.53 -11.49
N GLU A 112 -9.10 -164.67 -11.80
CA GLU A 112 -10.52 -164.76 -12.13
C GLU A 112 -11.42 -164.32 -10.97
N LEU A 113 -11.12 -164.77 -9.73
CA LEU A 113 -11.88 -164.35 -8.55
C LEU A 113 -11.70 -162.86 -8.27
N ARG A 114 -10.49 -162.32 -8.45
CA ARG A 114 -10.20 -160.89 -8.29
C ARG A 114 -10.99 -160.04 -9.28
N LEU A 115 -10.96 -160.39 -10.57
CA LEU A 115 -11.69 -159.67 -11.60
C LEU A 115 -13.21 -159.80 -11.41
N ALA A 116 -13.70 -160.99 -11.03
CA ALA A 116 -15.12 -161.18 -10.72
C ALA A 116 -15.56 -160.33 -9.52
N HIS A 117 -14.76 -160.27 -8.44
CA HIS A 117 -15.05 -159.46 -7.26
C HIS A 117 -15.02 -157.95 -7.56
N LEU A 118 -14.06 -157.50 -8.38
CA LEU A 118 -14.00 -156.11 -8.86
C LEU A 118 -15.22 -155.76 -9.74
N ALA A 119 -15.59 -156.63 -10.67
CA ALA A 119 -16.74 -156.44 -11.55
C ALA A 119 -18.06 -156.43 -10.76
N GLU A 120 -18.21 -157.31 -9.77
CA GLU A 120 -19.37 -157.32 -8.88
C GLU A 120 -19.43 -156.07 -8.00
N ALA A 121 -18.30 -155.66 -7.42
CA ALA A 121 -18.22 -154.43 -6.64
C ALA A 121 -18.61 -153.20 -7.49
N GLU A 122 -18.12 -153.11 -8.73
CA GLU A 122 -18.50 -152.03 -9.66
C GLU A 122 -19.98 -152.07 -10.03
N ARG A 123 -20.54 -153.25 -10.28
CA ARG A 123 -21.97 -153.39 -10.59
C ARG A 123 -22.84 -152.90 -9.45
N ARG A 124 -22.50 -153.27 -8.21
CA ARG A 124 -23.20 -152.81 -7.00
C ARG A 124 -23.01 -151.33 -6.75
N LEU A 125 -21.82 -150.80 -6.98
CA LEU A 125 -21.54 -149.36 -6.90
C LEU A 125 -22.35 -148.56 -7.92
N ALA A 126 -22.51 -149.07 -9.14
CA ALA A 126 -23.29 -148.43 -10.19
C ALA A 126 -24.80 -148.44 -9.90
N ALA A 127 -25.28 -149.45 -9.18
CA ALA A 127 -26.68 -149.56 -8.76
C ALA A 127 -27.03 -148.67 -7.53
N LEU A 128 -26.05 -147.99 -6.92
CA LEU A 128 -26.31 -147.11 -5.79
C LEU A 128 -27.03 -145.83 -6.24
N PRO A 129 -28.00 -145.33 -5.45
CA PRO A 129 -28.62 -144.04 -5.71
C PRO A 129 -27.57 -142.92 -5.69
N GLU A 130 -27.72 -141.92 -6.56
CA GLU A 130 -26.87 -140.74 -6.60
C GLU A 130 -27.18 -139.79 -5.43
N GLU A 131 -26.71 -140.12 -4.22
CA GLU A 131 -26.80 -139.26 -3.04
C GLU A 131 -25.45 -138.61 -2.68
N ASN A 132 -25.49 -137.38 -2.19
CA ASN A 132 -24.33 -136.66 -1.65
C ASN A 132 -23.95 -137.25 -0.29
N LEU A 133 -22.76 -137.83 -0.20
CA LEU A 133 -22.28 -138.53 1.00
C LEU A 133 -21.69 -137.58 2.04
N PHE A 134 -21.16 -136.44 1.60
CA PHE A 134 -20.52 -135.44 2.47
C PHE A 134 -21.21 -134.07 2.36
N PRO A 135 -22.45 -133.92 2.87
CA PRO A 135 -23.07 -132.60 2.95
C PRO A 135 -22.29 -131.71 3.94
N TRP A 136 -22.05 -130.45 3.57
CA TRP A 136 -21.38 -129.50 4.47
C TRP A 136 -22.27 -129.18 5.67
N LYS A 137 -21.74 -129.38 6.88
CA LYS A 137 -22.34 -128.95 8.14
C LYS A 137 -21.32 -128.07 8.87
N PRO A 138 -21.63 -126.79 9.15
CA PRO A 138 -20.66 -125.87 9.74
C PRO A 138 -20.24 -126.34 11.13
N SER A 139 -18.94 -126.33 11.40
CA SER A 139 -18.43 -126.72 12.72
C SER A 139 -18.83 -125.73 13.82
N ALA A 140 -18.61 -126.11 15.08
CA ALA A 140 -18.74 -125.18 16.21
C ALA A 140 -17.87 -123.93 16.02
N TRP A 141 -16.68 -124.04 15.42
CA TRP A 141 -15.78 -122.91 15.19
C TRP A 141 -16.32 -121.88 14.19
N VAL A 142 -16.97 -122.34 13.12
CA VAL A 142 -17.63 -121.47 12.13
C VAL A 142 -18.84 -120.78 12.78
N ARG A 143 -19.63 -121.53 13.55
CA ARG A 143 -20.79 -120.97 14.27
C ARG A 143 -20.37 -119.93 15.31
N SER A 144 -19.36 -120.21 16.13
CA SER A 144 -18.81 -119.27 17.10
C SER A 144 -18.19 -118.05 16.44
N GLY A 145 -17.45 -118.24 15.32
CA GLY A 145 -16.90 -117.12 14.55
C GLY A 145 -17.97 -116.22 13.95
N ALA A 146 -19.09 -116.79 13.48
CA ALA A 146 -20.22 -116.02 12.96
C ALA A 146 -20.88 -115.17 14.05
N VAL A 147 -21.10 -115.75 15.25
CA VAL A 147 -21.66 -115.02 16.40
C VAL A 147 -20.71 -113.92 16.88
N ALA A 148 -19.41 -114.22 17.00
CA ALA A 148 -18.40 -113.23 17.40
C ALA A 148 -18.27 -112.08 16.40
N GLY A 149 -18.28 -112.40 15.10
CA GLY A 149 -18.25 -111.41 14.03
C GLY A 149 -19.49 -110.51 14.03
N LEU A 150 -20.68 -111.10 14.20
CA LEU A 150 -21.93 -110.34 14.29
C LEU A 150 -21.97 -109.44 15.52
N ALA A 151 -21.53 -109.93 16.69
CA ALA A 151 -21.45 -109.13 17.91
C ALA A 151 -20.47 -107.96 17.77
N ALA A 152 -19.27 -108.21 17.25
CA ALA A 152 -18.27 -107.17 17.01
C ALA A 152 -18.75 -106.13 15.99
N ALA A 153 -19.42 -106.56 14.92
CA ALA A 153 -19.99 -105.67 13.91
C ALA A 153 -21.12 -104.78 14.49
N LEU A 154 -22.01 -105.33 15.32
CA LEU A 154 -23.07 -104.56 15.97
C LEU A 154 -22.52 -103.52 16.97
N CYS A 155 -21.51 -103.89 17.76
CA CYS A 155 -20.85 -102.95 18.66
C CYS A 155 -20.09 -101.83 17.90
N ALA A 156 -19.48 -102.16 16.76
CA ALA A 156 -18.73 -101.22 15.93
C ALA A 156 -19.61 -100.34 15.02
N ALA A 157 -20.83 -100.78 14.68
CA ALA A 157 -21.75 -100.09 13.77
C ALA A 157 -21.98 -98.60 14.08
N PRO A 158 -22.24 -98.17 15.34
CA PRO A 158 -22.42 -96.75 15.65
C PRO A 158 -21.12 -95.92 15.55
N PHE A 159 -19.95 -96.56 15.51
CA PHE A 159 -18.63 -95.91 15.48
C PHE A 159 -17.91 -96.07 14.12
N SER A 160 -18.57 -96.71 13.17
CA SER A 160 -18.06 -97.09 11.85
C SER A 160 -18.24 -95.95 10.83
N ASP A 161 -17.53 -94.84 11.02
CA ASP A 161 -17.43 -93.80 9.99
C ASP A 161 -16.43 -94.22 8.89
N ARG A 162 -16.62 -93.70 7.67
CA ARG A 162 -15.78 -93.99 6.48
C ARG A 162 -14.30 -93.67 6.74
N SER A 163 -14.04 -92.71 7.62
CA SER A 163 -12.71 -92.29 8.10
C SER A 163 -12.05 -93.29 9.07
N ALA A 164 -12.83 -94.07 9.83
CA ALA A 164 -12.29 -95.08 10.74
C ALA A 164 -11.77 -96.30 9.97
N TRP A 165 -12.50 -96.71 8.92
CA TRP A 165 -12.07 -97.78 8.02
C TRP A 165 -10.85 -97.41 7.19
N SER A 166 -10.75 -96.15 6.74
CA SER A 166 -9.58 -95.69 6.00
C SER A 166 -8.32 -95.70 6.87
N ARG A 167 -8.42 -95.42 8.17
CA ARG A 167 -7.29 -95.47 9.12
C ARG A 167 -6.83 -96.89 9.48
N LEU A 168 -7.70 -97.89 9.33
CA LEU A 168 -7.33 -99.30 9.51
C LEU A 168 -6.66 -99.88 8.27
N LEU A 169 -7.17 -99.53 7.08
CA LEU A 169 -6.64 -100.02 5.80
C LEU A 169 -5.40 -99.23 5.33
N ALA A 170 -5.29 -97.96 5.73
CA ALA A 170 -4.15 -97.08 5.47
C ALA A 170 -3.70 -96.40 6.79
N PRO A 171 -2.90 -97.09 7.62
CA PRO A 171 -2.47 -96.60 8.94
C PRO A 171 -1.75 -95.24 8.93
N TRP A 172 -1.21 -94.83 7.78
CA TRP A 172 -0.40 -93.62 7.56
C TRP A 172 -1.20 -92.34 7.30
N ASN A 173 -2.53 -92.40 7.23
CA ASN A 173 -3.37 -91.23 6.94
C ASN A 173 -4.05 -90.71 8.23
N ASP A 174 -3.83 -89.45 8.61
CA ASP A 174 -4.47 -88.81 9.77
C ASP A 174 -5.62 -87.87 9.35
N ALA A 175 -6.58 -87.65 10.25
CA ALA A 175 -7.77 -86.85 9.97
C ALA A 175 -7.49 -85.33 10.04
N PRO A 176 -8.05 -84.49 9.14
CA PRO A 176 -7.87 -83.04 9.18
C PRO A 176 -8.42 -82.43 10.49
N LEU A 177 -7.73 -81.42 11.03
CA LEU A 177 -8.11 -80.79 12.30
C LEU A 177 -9.52 -80.17 12.25
N GLU A 178 -9.95 -79.77 11.06
CA GLU A 178 -11.26 -79.18 10.74
C GLU A 178 -12.44 -80.13 11.05
N SER A 179 -12.21 -81.45 11.12
CA SER A 179 -13.23 -82.39 11.58
C SER A 179 -13.57 -82.21 13.06
N PHE A 180 -12.67 -81.59 13.84
CA PHE A 180 -12.82 -81.41 15.28
C PHE A 180 -12.90 -79.94 15.71
N VAL A 181 -12.48 -79.00 14.87
CA VAL A 181 -12.39 -77.56 15.18
C VAL A 181 -13.01 -76.74 14.06
N SER A 182 -13.97 -75.88 14.40
CA SER A 182 -14.47 -74.84 13.50
C SER A 182 -13.59 -73.59 13.58
N VAL A 183 -13.14 -73.10 12.43
CA VAL A 183 -12.35 -71.86 12.31
C VAL A 183 -13.16 -70.84 11.52
N SER A 184 -13.36 -69.64 12.07
CA SER A 184 -14.12 -68.54 11.47
C SER A 184 -13.28 -67.25 11.52
N PRO A 185 -13.25 -66.42 10.46
CA PRO A 185 -14.12 -66.41 9.27
C PRO A 185 -13.66 -67.31 8.11
N GLY A 186 -12.51 -67.98 8.20
CA GLY A 186 -11.89 -68.65 7.07
C GLY A 186 -11.19 -67.66 6.12
N ASP A 187 -11.35 -67.85 4.81
CA ASP A 187 -10.86 -66.93 3.78
C ASP A 187 -11.85 -65.78 3.61
N ARG A 188 -11.40 -64.53 3.76
CA ARG A 188 -12.31 -63.37 3.73
C ARG A 188 -11.66 -62.14 3.09
N VAL A 189 -12.44 -61.42 2.28
CA VAL A 189 -12.13 -60.04 1.86
C VAL A 189 -12.73 -59.09 2.90
N CYS A 190 -11.92 -58.17 3.41
CA CYS A 190 -12.30 -57.25 4.47
C CYS A 190 -12.10 -55.81 4.00
N GLU A 191 -12.86 -54.87 4.56
CA GLU A 191 -12.66 -53.46 4.26
C GLU A 191 -11.28 -53.01 4.72
N TRP A 192 -10.62 -52.18 3.93
CA TRP A 192 -9.31 -51.66 4.24
C TRP A 192 -9.32 -50.92 5.59
N GLY A 193 -8.43 -51.30 6.52
CA GLY A 193 -8.38 -50.74 7.87
C GLY A 193 -9.42 -51.30 8.85
N SER A 194 -10.29 -52.21 8.44
CA SER A 194 -11.27 -52.84 9.34
C SER A 194 -10.64 -53.84 10.32
N SER A 195 -11.28 -54.03 11.47
CA SER A 195 -10.88 -55.05 12.46
C SER A 195 -11.60 -56.38 12.21
N VAL A 196 -10.86 -57.48 12.20
CA VAL A 196 -11.40 -58.82 11.88
C VAL A 196 -11.17 -59.78 13.04
N ALA A 197 -12.24 -60.38 13.58
CA ALA A 197 -12.15 -61.37 14.64
C ALA A 197 -11.91 -62.78 14.05
N VAL A 198 -10.77 -63.37 14.37
CA VAL A 198 -10.43 -64.77 14.06
C VAL A 198 -10.74 -65.63 15.28
N SER A 199 -11.55 -66.67 15.10
CA SER A 199 -11.95 -67.58 16.16
C SER A 199 -11.77 -69.05 15.77
N ALA A 200 -11.43 -69.87 16.75
CA ALA A 200 -11.35 -71.32 16.62
C ALA A 200 -12.02 -72.00 17.81
N ARG A 201 -12.94 -72.95 17.57
CA ARG A 201 -13.72 -73.64 18.62
C ARG A 201 -13.90 -75.13 18.29
N TRP A 202 -13.86 -76.01 19.29
CA TRP A 202 -14.17 -77.44 19.08
C TRP A 202 -15.62 -77.66 18.63
N THR A 203 -15.84 -78.57 17.69
CA THR A 203 -17.18 -78.95 17.18
C THR A 203 -17.95 -79.90 18.13
N GLY A 204 -17.42 -80.17 19.34
CA GLY A 204 -18.01 -81.04 20.36
C GLY A 204 -17.30 -80.94 21.72
N ARG A 205 -17.32 -82.01 22.54
CA ARG A 205 -16.62 -82.01 23.84
C ARG A 205 -15.10 -81.81 23.64
N PRO A 206 -14.45 -80.88 24.37
CA PRO A 206 -13.01 -80.65 24.26
C PRO A 206 -12.22 -81.94 24.53
N LYS A 207 -11.25 -82.27 23.67
CA LYS A 207 -10.41 -83.46 23.82
C LYS A 207 -9.33 -83.23 24.91
N PRO A 208 -8.86 -84.28 25.62
CA PRO A 208 -7.83 -84.16 26.66
C PRO A 208 -6.50 -83.59 26.12
N GLY A 209 -5.97 -82.53 26.76
CA GLY A 209 -4.80 -81.76 26.29
C GLY A 209 -5.15 -80.66 25.26
N GLY A 210 -6.24 -79.92 25.51
CA GLY A 210 -7.03 -79.18 24.52
C GLY A 210 -6.62 -77.73 24.16
N ASP A 211 -5.35 -77.37 24.16
CA ASP A 211 -4.92 -76.01 23.79
C ASP A 211 -4.74 -75.86 22.27
N LEU A 212 -5.61 -75.07 21.63
CA LEU A 212 -5.49 -74.68 20.23
C LEU A 212 -4.40 -73.59 20.10
N ARG A 213 -3.51 -73.72 19.11
CA ARG A 213 -2.45 -72.72 18.84
C ARG A 213 -2.71 -72.00 17.52
N LEU A 214 -2.79 -70.67 17.55
CA LEU A 214 -2.91 -69.81 16.37
C LEU A 214 -1.53 -69.44 15.82
N TRP A 215 -1.42 -69.42 14.50
CA TRP A 215 -0.26 -68.96 13.75
C TRP A 215 -0.67 -67.91 12.75
N LEU A 216 0.09 -66.83 12.67
CA LEU A 216 -0.12 -65.72 11.73
C LEU A 216 1.11 -65.53 10.85
N LYS A 217 0.90 -65.04 9.64
CA LYS A 217 1.95 -64.74 8.67
C LYS A 217 1.55 -63.52 7.84
N GLY A 218 2.24 -62.40 8.09
CA GLY A 218 2.12 -61.19 7.29
C GLY A 218 2.87 -61.28 5.95
N GLN A 219 2.59 -60.38 5.03
CA GLN A 219 3.24 -60.32 3.73
C GLN A 219 4.78 -60.20 3.89
N GLY A 220 5.53 -61.19 3.42
CA GLY A 220 7.00 -61.24 3.51
C GLY A 220 7.59 -61.66 4.87
N LEU A 221 6.76 -62.04 5.86
CA LEU A 221 7.21 -62.45 7.20
C LEU A 221 7.12 -63.98 7.40
N PRO A 222 7.93 -64.58 8.30
CA PRO A 222 7.78 -65.99 8.66
C PRO A 222 6.55 -66.23 9.55
N TRP A 223 6.11 -67.49 9.64
CA TRP A 223 5.03 -67.90 10.53
C TRP A 223 5.37 -67.62 12.00
N ARG A 224 4.51 -66.87 12.70
CA ARG A 224 4.66 -66.56 14.12
C ARG A 224 3.48 -67.07 14.93
N ARG A 225 3.77 -67.60 16.11
CA ARG A 225 2.74 -68.01 17.07
C ARG A 225 2.05 -66.76 17.63
N ALA A 226 0.72 -66.78 17.62
CA ALA A 226 -0.13 -65.72 18.12
C ALA A 226 -0.86 -66.20 19.38
N SER A 227 -0.95 -65.34 20.39
CA SER A 227 -1.82 -65.51 21.56
C SER A 227 -3.30 -65.33 21.17
N TRP A 228 -4.20 -65.98 21.88
CA TRP A 228 -5.62 -65.64 21.80
C TRP A 228 -5.89 -64.45 22.73
N ASP A 229 -6.76 -63.53 22.32
CA ASP A 229 -7.16 -62.38 23.15
C ASP A 229 -8.20 -62.80 24.19
N GLU A 230 -9.12 -63.71 23.80
CA GLU A 230 -9.99 -64.45 24.72
C GLU A 230 -9.74 -65.95 24.57
N ALA A 231 -9.36 -66.61 25.67
CA ALA A 231 -9.13 -68.05 25.71
C ALA A 231 -10.09 -68.75 26.69
N GLY A 232 -11.03 -69.52 26.16
CA GLY A 232 -11.89 -70.44 26.92
C GLY A 232 -11.38 -71.88 26.83
N ARG A 233 -11.85 -72.79 27.71
CA ARG A 233 -11.54 -74.23 27.60
C ARG A 233 -11.98 -74.75 26.22
N GLY A 234 -11.03 -74.85 25.29
CA GLY A 234 -11.28 -75.32 23.94
C GLY A 234 -11.79 -74.28 22.92
N SER A 235 -11.65 -72.99 23.19
CA SER A 235 -11.90 -71.97 22.16
C SER A 235 -10.96 -70.78 22.31
N GLY A 236 -10.54 -70.22 21.18
CA GLY A 236 -9.75 -68.99 21.14
C GLY A 236 -10.38 -67.98 20.19
N LEU A 237 -10.40 -66.71 20.60
CA LEU A 237 -10.76 -65.57 19.77
C LEU A 237 -9.62 -64.56 19.79
N ARG A 238 -9.23 -64.05 18.63
CA ARG A 238 -8.22 -63.01 18.45
C ARG A 238 -8.77 -61.94 17.51
N LEU A 239 -8.72 -60.69 17.92
CA LEU A 239 -9.09 -59.54 17.11
C LEU A 239 -7.85 -59.02 16.37
N ILE A 240 -7.93 -58.98 15.04
CA ILE A 240 -6.89 -58.41 14.18
C ILE A 240 -7.31 -56.99 13.87
N GLN A 241 -6.63 -56.03 14.50
CA GLN A 241 -6.91 -54.60 14.30
C GLN A 241 -6.25 -54.08 13.01
N GLU A 242 -6.94 -53.17 12.33
CA GLU A 242 -6.43 -52.41 11.17
C GLU A 242 -5.80 -53.27 10.06
N LEU A 243 -6.60 -54.11 9.42
CA LEU A 243 -6.12 -54.92 8.29
C LEU A 243 -5.85 -54.02 7.07
N VAL A 244 -4.59 -53.61 6.89
CA VAL A 244 -4.15 -52.77 5.76
C VAL A 244 -3.36 -53.54 4.69
N ALA A 245 -2.89 -54.76 5.01
CA ALA A 245 -2.19 -55.66 4.08
C ALA A 245 -2.70 -57.11 4.19
N PRO A 246 -2.52 -57.97 3.17
CA PRO A 246 -2.94 -59.36 3.22
C PRO A 246 -2.27 -60.15 4.36
N LEU A 247 -3.06 -60.96 5.07
CA LEU A 247 -2.61 -61.72 6.24
C LEU A 247 -3.05 -63.18 6.15
N GLU A 248 -2.10 -64.11 6.29
CA GLU A 248 -2.35 -65.55 6.32
C GLU A 248 -2.41 -66.07 7.77
N TYR A 249 -3.29 -67.03 8.07
CA TYR A 249 -3.40 -67.63 9.41
C TYR A 249 -3.76 -69.13 9.39
N ARG A 250 -3.37 -69.87 10.45
CA ARG A 250 -3.73 -71.30 10.65
C ARG A 250 -3.81 -71.68 12.12
N VAL A 251 -4.50 -72.78 12.44
CA VAL A 251 -4.68 -73.29 13.80
C VAL A 251 -4.10 -74.71 13.92
N THR A 252 -3.50 -75.04 15.06
CA THR A 252 -2.85 -76.35 15.30
C THR A 252 -3.21 -76.94 16.65
N TRP A 253 -3.34 -78.27 16.74
CA TRP A 253 -3.53 -79.05 17.97
C TRP A 253 -2.71 -80.35 17.91
N LYS A 254 -1.79 -80.53 18.86
CA LYS A 254 -0.75 -81.60 18.82
C LYS A 254 -0.08 -81.65 17.43
N ASP A 255 -0.25 -82.75 16.71
CA ASP A 255 0.32 -83.03 15.38
C ASP A 255 -0.65 -82.69 14.23
N LEU A 256 -1.87 -82.26 14.53
CA LEU A 256 -2.87 -81.88 13.54
C LEU A 256 -2.84 -80.36 13.27
N SER A 257 -2.92 -79.97 12.00
CA SER A 257 -2.99 -78.58 11.56
C SER A 257 -4.22 -78.34 10.68
N SER A 258 -4.81 -77.15 10.78
CA SER A 258 -5.77 -76.67 9.79
C SER A 258 -5.06 -76.29 8.48
N ARG A 259 -5.86 -76.11 7.42
CA ARG A 259 -5.46 -75.37 6.22
C ARG A 259 -5.07 -73.93 6.55
N VAL A 260 -4.35 -73.31 5.63
CA VAL A 260 -4.00 -71.88 5.70
C VAL A 260 -5.17 -71.06 5.17
N TYR A 261 -5.59 -70.07 5.94
CA TYR A 261 -6.63 -69.11 5.59
C TYR A 261 -6.03 -67.73 5.29
N ARG A 262 -6.66 -66.95 4.40
CA ARG A 262 -6.18 -65.63 3.99
C ARG A 262 -7.22 -64.52 4.20
N LEU A 263 -6.81 -63.44 4.84
CA LEU A 263 -7.54 -62.18 4.94
C LEU A 263 -6.97 -61.18 3.92
N THR A 264 -7.82 -60.60 3.08
CA THR A 264 -7.41 -59.66 2.02
C THR A 264 -8.15 -58.33 2.19
N PRO A 265 -7.45 -57.20 2.43
CA PRO A 265 -8.11 -55.91 2.54
C PRO A 265 -8.46 -55.32 1.15
N SER A 266 -9.65 -54.72 1.02
CA SER A 266 -10.12 -54.04 -0.20
C SER A 266 -10.36 -52.54 0.05
N ARG A 267 -9.80 -51.68 -0.81
CA ARG A 267 -9.99 -50.22 -0.75
C ARG A 267 -11.37 -49.81 -1.29
N PRO A 268 -11.96 -48.71 -0.79
CA PRO A 268 -13.17 -48.12 -1.39
C PRO A 268 -12.86 -47.46 -2.75
N PRO A 269 -13.88 -47.29 -3.62
CA PRO A 269 -13.72 -46.60 -4.90
C PRO A 269 -13.44 -45.11 -4.70
N GLY A 270 -12.50 -44.55 -5.47
CA GLY A 270 -12.13 -43.14 -5.40
C GLY A 270 -11.72 -42.55 -6.76
N TRP A 271 -11.07 -41.39 -6.72
CA TRP A 271 -10.57 -40.66 -7.89
C TRP A 271 -9.04 -40.61 -7.88
N ASP A 272 -8.40 -40.93 -9.00
CA ASP A 272 -6.95 -40.74 -9.22
C ASP A 272 -6.63 -39.26 -9.53
N LEU A 273 -7.53 -38.59 -10.24
CA LEU A 273 -7.40 -37.18 -10.59
C LEU A 273 -8.77 -36.51 -10.69
N LEU A 274 -8.91 -35.33 -10.09
CA LEU A 274 -10.13 -34.50 -10.12
C LEU A 274 -9.77 -33.08 -10.55
N ARG A 275 -10.37 -32.60 -11.63
CA ARG A 275 -10.19 -31.24 -12.17
C ARG A 275 -11.52 -30.52 -12.26
N ALA A 276 -11.53 -29.24 -11.94
CA ALA A 276 -12.67 -28.36 -12.12
C ALA A 276 -12.32 -27.25 -13.13
N THR A 277 -13.17 -27.12 -14.14
CA THR A 277 -13.15 -26.05 -15.14
C THR A 277 -14.31 -25.10 -14.85
N VAL A 278 -14.00 -23.91 -14.37
CA VAL A 278 -14.97 -22.85 -14.08
C VAL A 278 -15.05 -21.93 -15.29
N ARG A 279 -16.23 -21.87 -15.91
CA ARG A 279 -16.54 -20.88 -16.94
C ARG A 279 -17.42 -19.80 -16.34
N SER A 280 -16.85 -18.61 -16.15
CA SER A 280 -17.59 -17.44 -15.68
C SER A 280 -18.63 -16.97 -16.72
N PRO A 281 -19.67 -16.22 -16.30
CA PRO A 281 -20.64 -15.62 -17.23
C PRO A 281 -20.00 -14.73 -18.32
N GLN A 282 -18.85 -14.11 -18.04
CA GLN A 282 -18.10 -13.23 -18.95
C GLN A 282 -17.17 -13.97 -19.91
N GLY A 283 -17.10 -15.31 -19.81
CA GLY A 283 -16.30 -16.14 -20.73
C GLY A 283 -14.86 -16.40 -20.28
N VAL A 284 -14.42 -15.91 -19.12
CA VAL A 284 -13.16 -16.33 -18.49
C VAL A 284 -13.27 -17.79 -18.07
N VAL A 285 -12.32 -18.61 -18.53
CA VAL A 285 -12.23 -20.05 -18.20
C VAL A 285 -11.02 -20.27 -17.32
N THR A 286 -11.24 -20.80 -16.12
CA THR A 286 -10.18 -21.19 -15.18
C THR A 286 -10.25 -22.69 -14.96
N THR A 287 -9.11 -23.38 -15.06
CA THR A 287 -9.02 -24.83 -14.83
C THR A 287 -8.02 -25.10 -13.72
N GLY A 288 -8.39 -25.91 -12.74
CA GLY A 288 -7.53 -26.26 -11.62
C GLY A 288 -7.87 -27.61 -10.98
N PRO A 289 -6.99 -28.16 -10.13
CA PRO A 289 -7.28 -29.35 -9.34
C PRO A 289 -8.41 -29.07 -8.36
N LEU A 290 -9.34 -30.01 -8.21
CA LEU A 290 -10.40 -29.92 -7.21
C LEU A 290 -9.96 -30.66 -5.93
N SER A 291 -9.96 -29.97 -4.80
CA SER A 291 -9.49 -30.49 -3.51
C SER A 291 -10.56 -30.34 -2.43
N PRO A 292 -10.71 -31.30 -1.49
CA PRO A 292 -11.57 -31.13 -0.32
C PRO A 292 -11.08 -30.04 0.66
N ALA A 293 -9.77 -29.75 0.67
CA ALA A 293 -9.16 -28.81 1.61
C ALA A 293 -9.36 -27.34 1.22
N GLU A 294 -9.50 -27.06 -0.07
CA GLU A 294 -9.63 -25.70 -0.62
C GLU A 294 -11.00 -25.55 -1.31
N PRO A 295 -11.84 -24.60 -0.87
CA PRO A 295 -13.14 -24.39 -1.49
C PRO A 295 -12.96 -23.84 -2.92
N LEU A 296 -13.72 -24.40 -3.86
CA LEU A 296 -13.79 -23.89 -5.22
C LEU A 296 -14.54 -22.56 -5.23
N SER A 297 -13.83 -21.46 -5.47
CA SER A 297 -14.42 -20.13 -5.53
C SER A 297 -14.84 -19.78 -6.96
N ALA A 298 -16.11 -19.42 -7.15
CA ALA A 298 -16.63 -19.06 -8.46
C ALA A 298 -17.75 -18.02 -8.32
N TYR A 299 -17.84 -17.08 -9.27
CA TYR A 299 -18.92 -16.10 -9.30
C TYR A 299 -20.28 -16.76 -9.53
N ARG A 300 -21.32 -16.21 -8.92
CA ARG A 300 -22.72 -16.63 -9.15
C ARG A 300 -23.03 -16.68 -10.66
N GLY A 301 -23.65 -17.77 -11.10
CA GLY A 301 -23.97 -18.03 -12.51
C GLY A 301 -22.85 -18.69 -13.32
N SER A 302 -21.66 -18.90 -12.73
CA SER A 302 -20.58 -19.65 -13.39
C SER A 302 -20.98 -21.10 -13.62
N ARG A 303 -20.62 -21.65 -14.79
CA ARG A 303 -20.76 -23.07 -15.10
C ARG A 303 -19.49 -23.80 -14.72
N VAL A 304 -19.58 -24.67 -13.72
CA VAL A 304 -18.49 -25.54 -13.28
C VAL A 304 -18.63 -26.86 -13.99
N THR A 305 -17.56 -27.32 -14.65
CA THR A 305 -17.45 -28.66 -15.22
C THR A 305 -16.39 -29.41 -14.44
N VAL A 306 -16.74 -30.53 -13.82
CA VAL A 306 -15.83 -31.38 -13.08
C VAL A 306 -15.51 -32.61 -13.91
N GLU A 307 -14.23 -32.93 -14.03
CA GLU A 307 -13.70 -34.09 -14.74
C GLU A 307 -12.88 -34.95 -13.76
N GLY A 308 -13.17 -36.25 -13.73
CA GLY A 308 -12.55 -37.20 -12.80
C GLY A 308 -12.12 -38.49 -13.48
N GLU A 309 -10.94 -38.99 -13.12
CA GLU A 309 -10.44 -40.32 -13.51
C GLU A 309 -10.61 -41.29 -12.33
N PRO A 310 -11.44 -42.34 -12.43
CA PRO A 310 -11.73 -43.23 -11.31
C PRO A 310 -10.60 -44.25 -11.09
N THR A 311 -10.32 -44.60 -9.83
CA THR A 311 -9.29 -45.59 -9.44
C THR A 311 -9.59 -47.01 -9.96
N GLU A 312 -10.85 -47.28 -10.31
CA GLU A 312 -11.33 -48.56 -10.81
C GLU A 312 -12.57 -48.38 -11.71
N PRO A 313 -12.92 -49.37 -12.57
CA PRO A 313 -14.10 -49.29 -13.41
C PRO A 313 -15.41 -49.17 -12.62
N LEU A 314 -16.12 -48.06 -12.79
CA LEU A 314 -17.39 -47.78 -12.13
C LEU A 314 -18.60 -48.28 -12.95
N ALA A 315 -19.65 -48.71 -12.26
CA ALA A 315 -20.99 -48.95 -12.83
C ALA A 315 -21.82 -47.66 -12.87
N ALA A 316 -21.70 -46.82 -11.85
CA ALA A 316 -22.39 -45.54 -11.77
C ALA A 316 -21.56 -44.53 -10.96
N ALA A 317 -21.63 -43.26 -11.34
CA ALA A 317 -21.05 -42.15 -10.60
C ALA A 317 -22.02 -40.96 -10.63
N ALA A 318 -22.28 -40.36 -9.47
CA ALA A 318 -23.13 -39.20 -9.35
C ALA A 318 -22.54 -38.18 -8.36
N LEU A 319 -22.75 -36.89 -8.65
CA LEU A 319 -22.46 -35.80 -7.74
C LEU A 319 -23.75 -35.44 -6.98
N ARG A 320 -23.72 -35.40 -5.65
CA ARG A 320 -24.87 -35.06 -4.81
C ARG A 320 -24.57 -33.87 -3.91
N PHE A 321 -25.48 -32.90 -3.86
CA PHE A 321 -25.40 -31.75 -2.96
C PHE A 321 -25.99 -32.07 -1.57
N GLU A 322 -25.39 -31.54 -0.50
CA GLU A 322 -25.93 -31.64 0.85
C GLU A 322 -27.21 -30.78 0.97
N GLY A 323 -28.33 -31.40 1.38
CA GLY A 323 -29.60 -30.71 1.62
C GLY A 323 -30.61 -30.70 0.46
N GLY A 324 -30.32 -31.36 -0.68
CA GLY A 324 -31.23 -31.43 -1.84
C GLY A 324 -31.33 -32.81 -2.48
N ALA A 325 -32.46 -33.10 -3.14
CA ALA A 325 -32.74 -34.37 -3.82
C ALA A 325 -32.06 -34.50 -5.21
N SER A 326 -31.35 -33.47 -5.67
CA SER A 326 -30.78 -33.43 -7.03
C SER A 326 -29.37 -34.01 -7.06
N ALA A 327 -29.25 -35.22 -7.62
CA ALA A 327 -27.96 -35.82 -7.98
C ALA A 327 -27.68 -35.60 -9.47
N ALA A 328 -26.48 -35.10 -9.81
CA ALA A 328 -26.00 -34.94 -11.18
C ALA A 328 -25.21 -36.19 -11.60
N THR A 329 -25.77 -37.00 -12.49
CA THR A 329 -25.07 -38.19 -13.03
C THR A 329 -23.86 -37.78 -13.86
N MET A 330 -22.70 -38.37 -13.59
CA MET A 330 -21.50 -38.16 -14.39
C MET A 330 -21.55 -38.99 -15.68
N ARG A 331 -21.15 -38.40 -16.79
CA ARG A 331 -21.14 -39.02 -18.13
C ARG A 331 -19.69 -39.28 -18.57
N PRO A 332 -19.42 -40.23 -19.47
CA PRO A 332 -18.09 -40.38 -20.05
C PRO A 332 -17.59 -39.07 -20.69
N ALA A 333 -16.32 -38.75 -20.46
CA ALA A 333 -15.61 -37.66 -21.12
C ALA A 333 -15.35 -38.00 -22.60
N GLU A 334 -15.10 -36.98 -23.44
CA GLU A 334 -14.95 -37.13 -24.90
C GLU A 334 -13.71 -37.93 -25.32
N ASP A 335 -12.70 -38.00 -24.45
CA ASP A 335 -11.48 -38.80 -24.61
C ASP A 335 -11.66 -40.28 -24.21
N GLY A 336 -12.82 -40.65 -23.63
CA GLY A 336 -13.14 -42.00 -23.20
C GLY A 336 -12.41 -42.49 -21.95
N ALA A 337 -11.55 -41.67 -21.33
CA ALA A 337 -10.70 -42.07 -20.20
C ALA A 337 -11.26 -41.64 -18.83
N GLY A 338 -12.17 -40.66 -18.78
CA GLY A 338 -12.72 -40.12 -17.54
C GLY A 338 -14.24 -39.95 -17.52
N LEU A 339 -14.73 -39.41 -16.40
CA LEU A 339 -16.13 -39.04 -16.18
C LEU A 339 -16.25 -37.53 -15.98
N ARG A 340 -17.30 -36.92 -16.53
CA ARG A 340 -17.60 -35.49 -16.45
C ARG A 340 -19.00 -35.20 -15.97
N CYS A 341 -19.16 -34.16 -15.16
CA CYS A 341 -20.45 -33.57 -14.82
C CYS A 341 -20.35 -32.05 -14.74
N GLY A 342 -21.45 -31.34 -14.97
CA GLY A 342 -21.48 -29.89 -14.84
C GLY A 342 -22.66 -29.39 -14.01
N PHE A 343 -22.44 -28.30 -13.29
CA PHE A 343 -23.45 -27.60 -12.51
C PHE A 343 -23.25 -26.08 -12.58
N ILE A 344 -24.25 -25.32 -12.12
CA ILE A 344 -24.21 -23.86 -12.08
C ILE A 344 -24.09 -23.42 -10.63
N VAL A 345 -23.18 -22.49 -10.34
CA VAL A 345 -22.98 -21.96 -8.99
C VAL A 345 -24.06 -20.92 -8.70
N THR A 346 -25.00 -21.25 -7.82
CA THR A 346 -26.08 -20.34 -7.40
C THR A 346 -25.89 -19.83 -5.98
N GLU A 347 -25.32 -20.61 -5.09
CA GLU A 347 -25.09 -20.27 -3.69
C GLU A 347 -23.94 -21.14 -3.15
N ASP A 348 -23.51 -20.84 -1.93
CA ASP A 348 -22.54 -21.66 -1.22
C ASP A 348 -23.13 -23.06 -1.02
N ALA A 349 -22.40 -24.09 -1.47
CA ALA A 349 -22.89 -25.44 -1.44
C ALA A 349 -21.79 -26.44 -1.13
N VAL A 350 -22.18 -27.55 -0.48
CA VAL A 350 -21.32 -28.70 -0.23
C VAL A 350 -21.82 -29.86 -1.08
N PHE A 351 -20.91 -30.56 -1.77
CA PHE A 351 -21.26 -31.72 -2.58
C PHE A 351 -20.30 -32.89 -2.35
N ARG A 352 -20.79 -34.10 -2.65
CA ARG A 352 -20.07 -35.37 -2.49
C ARG A 352 -20.23 -36.22 -3.75
N PHE A 353 -19.25 -37.09 -4.02
CA PHE A 353 -19.33 -38.05 -5.13
C PHE A 353 -19.80 -39.41 -4.64
N GLU A 354 -20.93 -39.89 -5.15
CA GLU A 354 -21.44 -41.24 -4.94
C GLU A 354 -20.93 -42.15 -6.06
N LEU A 355 -19.95 -42.99 -5.74
CA LEU A 355 -19.33 -43.92 -6.69
C LEU A 355 -19.80 -45.35 -6.41
N THR A 356 -20.25 -46.04 -7.46
CA THR A 356 -20.63 -47.46 -7.41
C THR A 356 -19.77 -48.24 -8.38
N THR A 357 -19.02 -49.23 -7.89
CA THR A 357 -18.17 -50.09 -8.74
C THR A 357 -19.01 -51.12 -9.50
N ARG A 358 -18.44 -51.77 -10.53
CA ARG A 358 -19.11 -52.89 -11.24
C ARG A 358 -19.49 -54.06 -10.33
N ASP A 359 -18.76 -54.23 -9.24
CA ASP A 359 -19.00 -55.27 -8.24
C ASP A 359 -19.99 -54.83 -7.15
N GLY A 360 -20.63 -53.66 -7.31
CA GLY A 360 -21.65 -53.12 -6.41
C GLY A 360 -21.11 -52.47 -5.13
N ARG A 361 -19.82 -52.14 -5.07
CA ARG A 361 -19.21 -51.49 -3.90
C ARG A 361 -19.39 -49.99 -3.94
N THR A 362 -19.57 -49.38 -2.77
CA THR A 362 -19.69 -47.93 -2.59
C THR A 362 -18.80 -47.46 -1.45
N ASP A 363 -18.38 -46.21 -1.46
CA ASP A 363 -17.71 -45.58 -0.31
C ASP A 363 -18.75 -45.25 0.78
N PRO A 364 -18.63 -45.79 2.02
CA PRO A 364 -19.54 -45.49 3.11
C PRO A 364 -19.42 -44.06 3.66
N SER A 365 -18.32 -43.34 3.39
CA SER A 365 -18.12 -41.97 3.83
C SER A 365 -17.40 -41.10 2.79
N PRO A 366 -18.08 -40.73 1.68
CA PRO A 366 -17.48 -39.94 0.61
C PRO A 366 -16.99 -38.57 1.10
N GLU A 367 -15.85 -38.12 0.55
CA GLU A 367 -15.27 -36.81 0.82
C GLU A 367 -16.22 -35.66 0.42
N ALA A 368 -16.22 -34.59 1.21
CA ALA A 368 -17.04 -33.41 1.00
C ALA A 368 -16.25 -32.26 0.36
N TYR A 369 -16.75 -31.74 -0.75
CA TYR A 369 -16.19 -30.63 -1.51
C TYR A 369 -17.06 -29.39 -1.32
N ARG A 370 -16.43 -28.21 -1.23
CA ARG A 370 -17.14 -26.93 -1.02
C ARG A 370 -17.02 -26.05 -2.25
N VAL A 371 -18.12 -25.41 -2.62
CA VAL A 371 -18.13 -24.29 -3.59
C VAL A 371 -18.55 -23.01 -2.89
N THR A 372 -17.82 -21.93 -3.12
CA THR A 372 -18.12 -20.60 -2.59
C THR A 372 -18.57 -19.69 -3.73
N ALA A 373 -19.78 -19.14 -3.60
CA ALA A 373 -20.41 -18.28 -4.58
C ALA A 373 -20.02 -16.82 -4.36
N LEU A 374 -19.05 -16.33 -5.14
CA LEU A 374 -18.64 -14.93 -5.12
C LEU A 374 -19.74 -14.03 -5.72
N THR A 375 -19.94 -12.87 -5.10
CA THR A 375 -20.87 -11.83 -5.59
C THR A 375 -20.06 -10.74 -6.29
N ASP A 376 -20.57 -10.27 -7.41
CA ASP A 376 -20.02 -9.20 -8.23
C ASP A 376 -20.13 -7.83 -7.52
N ALA A 377 -19.02 -7.09 -7.44
CA ALA A 377 -18.98 -5.78 -6.81
C ALA A 377 -19.19 -4.69 -7.87
N PRO A 378 -19.86 -3.57 -7.53
CA PRO A 378 -19.99 -2.47 -8.48
C PRO A 378 -18.61 -1.84 -8.77
N PRO A 379 -18.44 -1.23 -9.96
CA PRO A 379 -17.19 -0.58 -10.33
C PRO A 379 -16.88 0.59 -9.40
N LYS A 380 -15.63 1.05 -9.39
CA LYS A 380 -15.21 2.27 -8.69
C LYS A 380 -14.82 3.33 -9.70
N ALA A 381 -15.37 4.53 -9.55
CA ALA A 381 -15.05 5.70 -10.36
C ALA A 381 -14.57 6.85 -9.45
N GLU A 382 -13.42 7.43 -9.78
CA GLU A 382 -12.82 8.54 -9.04
C GLU A 382 -12.53 9.72 -9.98
N LEU A 383 -12.92 10.91 -9.52
CA LEU A 383 -12.59 12.18 -10.15
C LEU A 383 -11.29 12.70 -9.52
N LEU A 384 -10.21 12.74 -10.29
CA LEU A 384 -8.89 13.14 -9.81
C LEU A 384 -8.69 14.65 -9.86
N SER A 385 -9.15 15.30 -10.93
CA SER A 385 -9.04 16.75 -11.11
C SER A 385 -10.11 17.28 -12.08
N PRO A 386 -10.72 18.45 -11.82
CA PRO A 386 -10.65 19.22 -10.60
C PRO A 386 -11.65 18.73 -9.54
N THR A 387 -11.23 18.66 -8.27
CA THR A 387 -12.06 18.24 -7.13
C THR A 387 -12.67 19.40 -6.33
N VAL A 388 -12.26 20.63 -6.65
CA VAL A 388 -12.75 21.88 -6.04
C VAL A 388 -13.60 22.65 -7.03
N PRO A 389 -14.56 23.48 -6.57
CA PRO A 389 -15.33 24.35 -7.45
C PRO A 389 -14.43 25.28 -8.26
N MET A 390 -14.69 25.33 -9.57
CA MET A 390 -13.93 26.14 -10.53
C MET A 390 -14.79 27.29 -11.05
N GLN A 391 -14.16 28.41 -11.38
CA GLN A 391 -14.72 29.45 -12.23
C GLN A 391 -13.93 29.48 -13.52
N ALA A 392 -14.61 29.53 -14.67
CA ALA A 392 -13.98 29.46 -15.99
C ALA A 392 -14.70 30.36 -17.01
N SER A 393 -13.99 30.76 -18.07
CA SER A 393 -14.60 31.41 -19.24
C SER A 393 -15.25 30.36 -20.14
N ARG A 394 -16.18 30.77 -21.00
CA ARG A 394 -16.75 29.90 -22.06
C ARG A 394 -15.73 29.46 -23.09
N HIS A 395 -14.62 30.20 -23.20
CA HIS A 395 -13.53 29.90 -24.13
C HIS A 395 -12.53 28.90 -23.55
N ASP A 396 -12.69 28.51 -22.27
CA ASP A 396 -11.81 27.55 -21.62
C ASP A 396 -12.17 26.11 -21.98
N VAL A 397 -11.13 25.28 -21.96
CA VAL A 397 -11.25 23.82 -22.06
C VAL A 397 -10.82 23.24 -20.72
N LEU A 398 -11.76 22.64 -20.00
CA LEU A 398 -11.50 22.06 -18.69
C LEU A 398 -10.94 20.64 -18.83
N ALA A 399 -9.71 20.43 -18.36
CA ALA A 399 -9.11 19.11 -18.27
C ALA A 399 -9.69 18.33 -17.09
N VAL A 400 -10.51 17.30 -17.39
CA VAL A 400 -11.13 16.41 -16.40
C VAL A 400 -10.34 15.11 -16.33
N SER A 401 -9.60 14.92 -15.24
CA SER A 401 -8.81 13.71 -14.99
C SER A 401 -9.59 12.71 -14.15
N TYR A 402 -9.55 11.43 -14.52
CA TYR A 402 -10.32 10.38 -13.86
C TYR A 402 -9.57 9.05 -13.74
N SER A 403 -10.01 8.24 -12.77
CA SER A 403 -9.65 6.83 -12.63
C SER A 403 -10.90 5.97 -12.50
N ALA A 404 -10.90 4.79 -13.09
CA ALA A 404 -11.95 3.79 -12.89
C ALA A 404 -11.33 2.40 -12.75
N SER A 405 -11.90 1.56 -11.87
CA SER A 405 -11.45 0.19 -11.64
C SER A 405 -12.61 -0.75 -11.32
N ASP A 406 -12.44 -2.03 -11.63
CA ASP A 406 -13.44 -3.08 -11.40
C ASP A 406 -12.76 -4.47 -11.25
N ASP A 407 -13.35 -5.38 -10.47
CA ASP A 407 -12.76 -6.71 -10.22
C ASP A 407 -12.98 -7.69 -11.40
N LEU A 408 -14.12 -7.56 -12.07
CA LEU A 408 -14.52 -8.32 -13.26
C LEU A 408 -14.19 -7.62 -14.58
N GLY A 409 -13.92 -6.32 -14.53
CA GLY A 409 -13.49 -5.49 -15.66
C GLY A 409 -14.53 -4.46 -16.07
N LEU A 410 -14.06 -3.33 -16.58
CA LEU A 410 -14.92 -2.23 -17.04
C LEU A 410 -15.42 -2.49 -18.46
N SER A 411 -16.69 -2.16 -18.72
CA SER A 411 -17.26 -2.11 -20.09
C SER A 411 -17.20 -0.71 -20.67
N ARG A 412 -17.46 0.33 -19.87
CA ARG A 412 -17.54 1.72 -20.35
C ARG A 412 -17.25 2.74 -19.24
N VAL A 413 -16.58 3.82 -19.61
CA VAL A 413 -16.45 5.03 -18.78
C VAL A 413 -17.01 6.23 -19.53
N SER A 414 -17.90 6.98 -18.88
CA SER A 414 -18.62 8.11 -19.46
C SER A 414 -18.50 9.36 -18.59
N PHE A 415 -18.50 10.52 -19.23
CA PHE A 415 -18.56 11.83 -18.60
C PHE A 415 -20.01 12.32 -18.60
N ARG A 416 -20.46 12.84 -17.46
CA ARG A 416 -21.82 13.35 -17.25
C ARG A 416 -21.77 14.79 -16.80
N VAL A 417 -22.68 15.60 -17.34
CA VAL A 417 -22.85 17.01 -16.96
C VAL A 417 -24.31 17.28 -16.64
N ARG A 418 -24.54 18.13 -15.64
CA ARG A 418 -25.84 18.69 -15.32
C ARG A 418 -25.71 20.18 -15.08
N VAL A 419 -26.41 20.98 -15.88
CA VAL A 419 -26.48 22.42 -15.69
C VAL A 419 -27.56 22.76 -14.66
N ALA A 420 -27.26 23.66 -13.73
CA ALA A 420 -28.20 24.11 -12.71
C ALA A 420 -29.45 24.73 -13.38
N GLY A 421 -30.63 24.22 -13.02
CA GLY A 421 -31.92 24.62 -13.60
C GLY A 421 -32.49 23.61 -14.60
N GLU A 422 -31.69 22.68 -15.11
CA GLU A 422 -32.17 21.58 -15.96
C GLU A 422 -32.69 20.41 -15.13
N ARG A 423 -33.82 19.81 -15.55
CA ARG A 423 -34.44 18.67 -14.84
C ARG A 423 -33.67 17.36 -15.01
N SER A 424 -32.93 17.22 -16.11
CA SER A 424 -32.20 16.00 -16.47
C SER A 424 -30.76 16.33 -16.86
N PRO A 425 -29.78 15.48 -16.51
CA PRO A 425 -28.41 15.65 -16.99
C PRO A 425 -28.33 15.46 -18.52
N ALA A 426 -27.33 16.10 -19.13
CA ALA A 426 -27.04 15.98 -20.54
C ALA A 426 -26.72 14.52 -20.93
N PRO A 427 -26.83 14.15 -22.23
CA PRO A 427 -26.47 12.83 -22.71
C PRO A 427 -25.04 12.43 -22.27
N PRO A 428 -24.80 11.16 -21.89
CA PRO A 428 -23.48 10.70 -21.47
C PRO A 428 -22.48 10.82 -22.62
N VAL A 429 -21.32 11.45 -22.39
CA VAL A 429 -20.21 11.46 -23.35
C VAL A 429 -19.32 10.26 -23.05
N VAL A 430 -19.26 9.30 -23.96
CA VAL A 430 -18.45 8.09 -23.77
C VAL A 430 -16.97 8.47 -23.92
N LEU A 431 -16.20 8.32 -22.83
CA LEU A 431 -14.76 8.61 -22.82
C LEU A 431 -13.94 7.43 -23.33
N ARG A 432 -14.32 6.23 -22.91
CA ARG A 432 -13.68 4.98 -23.30
C ARG A 432 -14.67 3.83 -23.23
N GLU A 433 -14.61 2.95 -24.22
CA GLU A 433 -15.40 1.73 -24.30
C GLU A 433 -14.44 0.54 -24.44
N PHE A 434 -14.69 -0.52 -23.68
CA PHE A 434 -13.86 -1.72 -23.63
C PHE A 434 -14.62 -2.85 -24.32
N GLY A 435 -14.03 -3.42 -25.37
CA GLY A 435 -14.70 -4.48 -26.13
C GLY A 435 -14.79 -5.80 -25.35
N ALA A 436 -15.96 -6.44 -25.43
CA ALA A 436 -16.31 -7.73 -24.80
C ALA A 436 -15.37 -8.93 -25.09
N ARG A 437 -14.40 -8.77 -26.01
CA ARG A 437 -13.41 -9.82 -26.37
C ARG A 437 -12.10 -9.76 -25.59
N SER A 438 -11.90 -8.73 -24.75
CA SER A 438 -10.61 -8.46 -24.10
C SER A 438 -10.60 -8.73 -22.59
N GLY A 439 -11.71 -9.18 -22.01
CA GLY A 439 -11.82 -9.43 -20.56
C GLY A 439 -11.85 -8.16 -19.69
N GLY A 440 -12.24 -7.01 -20.26
CA GLY A 440 -12.34 -5.71 -19.57
C GLY A 440 -10.99 -5.16 -19.08
N ALA A 441 -10.78 -3.85 -19.16
CA ALA A 441 -9.66 -3.26 -18.41
C ALA A 441 -10.04 -3.25 -16.93
N LYS A 442 -9.25 -3.90 -16.07
CA LYS A 442 -9.47 -3.88 -14.61
C LYS A 442 -9.23 -2.51 -13.99
N GLU A 443 -8.41 -1.69 -14.64
CA GLU A 443 -8.10 -0.32 -14.23
C GLU A 443 -7.86 0.54 -15.47
N THR A 444 -8.34 1.78 -15.44
CA THR A 444 -8.09 2.78 -16.47
C THR A 444 -7.94 4.16 -15.85
N MET A 445 -7.00 4.93 -16.36
CA MET A 445 -6.87 6.35 -16.08
C MET A 445 -6.90 7.13 -17.40
N GLY A 446 -7.42 8.35 -17.37
CA GLY A 446 -7.49 9.20 -18.54
C GLY A 446 -7.81 10.65 -18.22
N GLU A 447 -7.68 11.48 -19.24
CA GLU A 447 -8.01 12.90 -19.20
C GLU A 447 -9.01 13.19 -20.31
N HIS A 448 -10.04 13.99 -20.00
CA HIS A 448 -11.04 14.46 -20.94
C HIS A 448 -11.00 15.98 -21.02
N ALA A 449 -10.68 16.50 -22.21
CA ALA A 449 -10.72 17.92 -22.51
C ALA A 449 -12.17 18.37 -22.78
N TRP A 450 -12.83 18.96 -21.79
CA TRP A 450 -14.22 19.42 -21.89
C TRP A 450 -14.30 20.88 -22.34
N SER A 451 -14.84 21.12 -23.55
CA SER A 451 -15.12 22.47 -24.04
C SER A 451 -16.33 23.10 -23.32
N LEU A 452 -16.15 24.31 -22.79
CA LEU A 452 -17.19 25.05 -22.07
C LEU A 452 -18.01 26.00 -22.97
N ALA A 453 -17.75 26.00 -24.28
CA ALA A 453 -18.34 26.95 -25.24
C ALA A 453 -19.88 26.88 -25.30
N ASP A 454 -20.45 25.71 -25.06
CA ASP A 454 -21.88 25.45 -25.14
C ASP A 454 -22.66 25.90 -23.89
N LEU A 455 -21.97 26.25 -22.80
CA LEU A 455 -22.61 26.71 -21.56
C LEU A 455 -22.85 28.23 -21.60
N PRO A 456 -24.01 28.73 -21.12
CA PRO A 456 -24.26 30.16 -21.05
C PRO A 456 -23.48 30.84 -19.90
N HIS A 457 -23.26 32.15 -20.00
CA HIS A 457 -22.66 32.93 -18.91
C HIS A 457 -23.53 32.85 -17.64
N GLY A 458 -22.89 32.73 -16.48
CA GLY A 458 -23.55 32.53 -15.18
C GLY A 458 -24.04 31.10 -14.93
N ALA A 459 -23.86 30.18 -15.88
CA ALA A 459 -24.23 28.78 -15.68
C ALA A 459 -23.35 28.13 -14.61
N LYS A 460 -23.99 27.33 -13.74
CA LYS A 460 -23.29 26.43 -12.80
C LYS A 460 -23.51 25.01 -13.28
N ALA A 461 -22.46 24.36 -13.74
CA ALA A 461 -22.50 22.99 -14.22
C ALA A 461 -21.82 22.05 -13.21
N GLU A 462 -22.53 21.00 -12.82
CA GLU A 462 -21.98 19.88 -12.08
C GLU A 462 -21.58 18.78 -13.05
N PHE A 463 -20.43 18.16 -12.85
CA PHE A 463 -19.98 17.05 -13.68
C PHE A 463 -19.42 15.90 -12.84
N TRP A 464 -19.48 14.69 -13.37
CA TRP A 464 -18.93 13.50 -12.74
C TRP A 464 -18.62 12.43 -13.79
N ILE A 465 -17.87 11.42 -13.35
CA ILE A 465 -17.51 10.25 -14.14
C ILE A 465 -18.44 9.12 -13.75
N GLU A 466 -18.95 8.40 -14.75
CA GLU A 466 -19.81 7.22 -14.60
C GLU A 466 -19.08 6.03 -15.21
N ALA A 467 -18.76 5.03 -14.39
CA ALA A 467 -18.16 3.78 -14.83
C ALA A 467 -19.21 2.67 -14.81
N ALA A 468 -19.18 1.81 -15.82
CA ALA A 468 -20.00 0.61 -15.93
C ALA A 468 -19.10 -0.63 -16.01
N ASP A 469 -19.46 -1.68 -15.28
CA ASP A 469 -18.79 -2.98 -15.32
C ASP A 469 -19.20 -3.78 -16.57
N ASP A 470 -18.53 -4.91 -16.80
CA ASP A 470 -18.82 -5.88 -17.86
C ASP A 470 -19.72 -7.04 -17.36
N ALA A 471 -20.55 -6.81 -16.34
CA ALA A 471 -21.45 -7.83 -15.83
C ALA A 471 -22.66 -8.06 -16.76
N PRO A 472 -23.28 -9.27 -16.78
CA PRO A 472 -24.48 -9.54 -17.59
C PRO A 472 -25.65 -8.59 -17.30
N ARG A 473 -25.70 -8.05 -16.08
CA ARG A 473 -26.52 -6.89 -15.71
C ARG A 473 -25.55 -5.80 -15.28
N PRO A 474 -25.18 -4.86 -16.18
CA PRO A 474 -24.14 -3.90 -15.88
C PRO A 474 -24.47 -3.08 -14.64
N GLN A 475 -23.60 -3.09 -13.64
CA GLN A 475 -23.69 -2.17 -12.52
C GLN A 475 -22.93 -0.89 -12.87
N THR A 476 -23.40 0.23 -12.33
CA THR A 476 -22.78 1.53 -12.56
C THR A 476 -22.38 2.17 -11.25
N ALA A 477 -21.28 2.91 -11.28
CA ALA A 477 -20.83 3.75 -10.19
C ALA A 477 -20.46 5.14 -10.70
N VAL A 478 -20.69 6.13 -9.85
CA VAL A 478 -20.40 7.53 -10.14
C VAL A 478 -19.33 8.06 -9.21
N SER A 479 -18.47 8.93 -9.73
CA SER A 479 -17.46 9.63 -8.94
C SER A 479 -18.09 10.71 -8.05
N ALA A 480 -17.26 11.30 -7.18
CA ALA A 480 -17.56 12.61 -6.63
C ALA A 480 -17.83 13.64 -7.75
N ARG A 481 -18.68 14.63 -7.45
CA ARG A 481 -19.05 15.68 -8.42
C ARG A 481 -18.08 16.84 -8.35
N GLY A 482 -17.56 17.24 -9.51
CA GLY A 482 -16.92 18.53 -9.71
C GLY A 482 -17.97 19.60 -10.06
N SER A 483 -17.63 20.86 -9.86
CA SER A 483 -18.48 21.99 -10.26
C SER A 483 -17.68 23.08 -10.96
N VAL A 484 -18.26 23.65 -12.00
CA VAL A 484 -17.73 24.79 -12.72
C VAL A 484 -18.80 25.87 -12.88
N GLU A 485 -18.43 27.12 -12.58
CA GLU A 485 -19.23 28.31 -12.80
C GLU A 485 -18.66 29.10 -13.98
N ILE A 486 -19.51 29.41 -14.95
CA ILE A 486 -19.11 30.17 -16.13
C ILE A 486 -19.21 31.66 -15.80
N VAL A 487 -18.05 32.33 -15.74
CA VAL A 487 -17.95 33.76 -15.44
C VAL A 487 -17.58 34.52 -16.71
N ASP A 488 -18.16 35.71 -16.88
CA ASP A 488 -17.80 36.65 -17.95
C ASP A 488 -16.59 37.49 -17.50
N PHE A 489 -15.40 36.91 -17.64
CA PHE A 489 -14.16 37.59 -17.31
C PHE A 489 -13.82 38.71 -18.29
N GLU A 490 -14.30 38.60 -19.54
CA GLU A 490 -14.06 39.57 -20.60
C GLU A 490 -14.73 40.91 -20.30
N SER A 491 -16.01 40.88 -19.91
CA SER A 491 -16.71 42.10 -19.49
C SER A 491 -16.07 42.73 -18.27
N ALA A 492 -15.69 41.92 -17.26
CA ALA A 492 -15.02 42.41 -16.06
C ALA A 492 -13.66 43.08 -16.38
N HIS A 493 -12.89 42.50 -17.30
CA HIS A 493 -11.62 43.05 -17.77
C HIS A 493 -11.80 44.35 -18.57
N LEU A 494 -12.81 44.41 -19.45
CA LEU A 494 -13.14 45.63 -20.18
C LEU A 494 -13.51 46.77 -19.23
N GLU A 495 -14.26 46.51 -18.16
CA GLU A 495 -14.52 47.52 -17.14
C GLU A 495 -13.23 47.97 -16.42
N ALA A 496 -12.31 47.05 -16.12
CA ALA A 496 -11.02 47.39 -15.52
C ALA A 496 -10.18 48.29 -16.45
N VAL A 497 -10.15 48.01 -17.75
CA VAL A 497 -9.48 48.84 -18.78
C VAL A 497 -10.11 50.24 -18.88
N GLN A 498 -11.44 50.33 -18.79
CA GLN A 498 -12.15 51.62 -18.76
C GLN A 498 -11.81 52.41 -17.47
N ARG A 499 -11.84 51.76 -16.31
CA ARG A 499 -11.42 52.36 -15.03
C ARG A 499 -9.97 52.82 -15.09
N ALA A 500 -9.08 52.07 -15.73
CA ALA A 500 -7.69 52.46 -15.90
C ALA A 500 -7.54 53.73 -16.73
N THR A 501 -8.34 53.87 -17.78
CA THR A 501 -8.36 55.09 -18.62
C THR A 501 -8.89 56.30 -17.84
N SER A 502 -9.97 56.13 -17.08
CA SER A 502 -10.51 57.18 -16.21
C SER A 502 -9.50 57.60 -15.12
N ALA A 503 -8.86 56.64 -14.45
CA ALA A 503 -7.86 56.90 -13.43
C ALA A 503 -6.63 57.64 -14.01
N GLN A 504 -6.16 57.25 -15.19
CA GLN A 504 -5.07 57.96 -15.88
C GLN A 504 -5.44 59.42 -16.17
N ASN A 505 -6.64 59.66 -16.68
CA ASN A 505 -7.11 61.01 -17.00
C ASN A 505 -7.23 61.88 -15.76
N ASN A 506 -7.75 61.33 -14.65
CA ASN A 506 -7.81 62.02 -13.36
C ASN A 506 -6.41 62.36 -12.85
N LEU A 507 -5.47 61.42 -12.91
CA LEU A 507 -4.10 61.63 -12.46
C LEU A 507 -3.36 62.68 -13.30
N LEU A 508 -3.54 62.67 -14.62
CA LEU A 508 -3.03 63.70 -15.53
C LEU A 508 -3.65 65.07 -15.25
N SER A 509 -4.96 65.12 -14.99
CA SER A 509 -5.68 66.35 -14.66
C SER A 509 -5.20 66.94 -13.34
N LEU A 510 -5.01 66.10 -12.31
CA LEU A 510 -4.47 66.49 -11.02
C LEU A 510 -3.04 67.04 -11.15
N ALA A 511 -2.17 66.34 -11.88
CA ALA A 511 -0.80 66.80 -12.13
C ALA A 511 -0.78 68.17 -12.83
N LYS A 512 -1.64 68.39 -13.83
CA LYS A 512 -1.79 69.69 -14.51
C LYS A 512 -2.33 70.78 -13.58
N ALA A 513 -3.33 70.48 -12.75
CA ALA A 513 -3.90 71.41 -11.79
C ALA A 513 -2.83 71.87 -10.78
N HIS A 514 -2.04 70.92 -10.27
CA HIS A 514 -0.97 71.20 -9.31
C HIS A 514 0.20 71.97 -9.92
N ALA A 515 0.59 71.67 -11.16
CA ALA A 515 1.58 72.45 -11.91
C ALA A 515 1.11 73.90 -12.15
N GLY A 516 -0.19 74.09 -12.44
CA GLY A 516 -0.78 75.41 -12.60
C GLY A 516 -0.77 76.24 -11.31
N VAL A 517 -0.87 75.61 -10.14
CA VAL A 517 -0.70 76.29 -8.84
C VAL A 517 0.75 76.76 -8.66
N LEU A 518 1.73 75.92 -8.98
CA LEU A 518 3.15 76.29 -8.90
C LEU A 518 3.51 77.45 -9.84
N ASP A 519 3.09 77.42 -11.10
CA ASP A 519 3.33 78.51 -12.08
C ASP A 519 2.69 79.82 -11.61
N LEU A 520 1.46 79.78 -11.08
CA LEU A 520 0.79 80.96 -10.57
C LEU A 520 1.49 81.55 -9.34
N MET A 521 1.93 80.70 -8.40
CA MET A 521 2.70 81.14 -7.23
C MET A 521 4.04 81.77 -7.61
N GLU A 522 4.73 81.23 -8.61
CA GLU A 522 5.99 81.80 -9.13
C GLU A 522 5.78 83.20 -9.71
N ARG A 523 4.73 83.38 -10.53
CA ARG A 523 4.35 84.69 -11.08
C ARG A 523 3.97 85.69 -9.98
N LEU A 524 3.23 85.25 -8.95
CA LEU A 524 2.84 86.08 -7.81
C LEU A 524 4.03 86.49 -6.93
N SER A 525 5.07 85.66 -6.84
CA SER A 525 6.30 85.99 -6.12
C SER A 525 7.19 87.02 -6.85
N SER A 526 7.07 87.12 -8.17
CA SER A 526 7.93 87.94 -9.03
C SER A 526 7.35 89.31 -9.42
N SER A 527 6.05 89.56 -9.17
CA SER A 527 5.33 90.75 -9.61
C SER A 527 4.60 91.46 -8.47
N SER A 528 4.34 92.77 -8.60
CA SER A 528 3.50 93.51 -7.65
C SER A 528 2.10 92.91 -7.65
N VAL A 529 1.75 92.27 -6.53
CA VAL A 529 0.52 91.51 -6.27
C VAL A 529 -0.72 92.21 -6.83
N ARG A 530 -1.45 91.54 -7.74
CA ARG A 530 -2.79 91.95 -8.20
C ARG A 530 -3.84 91.07 -7.52
N ASP A 531 -4.90 91.66 -6.97
CA ASP A 531 -5.99 90.95 -6.27
C ASP A 531 -6.62 89.83 -7.11
N ALA A 532 -6.70 90.01 -8.44
CA ALA A 532 -7.21 89.01 -9.36
C ALA A 532 -6.38 87.71 -9.39
N GLY A 533 -5.05 87.79 -9.21
CA GLY A 533 -4.17 86.62 -9.19
C GLY A 533 -4.29 85.82 -7.89
N LEU A 534 -4.49 86.51 -6.76
CA LEU A 534 -4.76 85.87 -5.47
C LEU A 534 -6.12 85.15 -5.45
N ALA A 535 -7.14 85.76 -6.06
CA ALA A 535 -8.46 85.13 -6.20
C ALA A 535 -8.43 83.87 -7.10
N ASP A 536 -7.62 83.88 -8.17
CA ASP A 536 -7.42 82.68 -9.00
C ASP A 536 -6.65 81.59 -8.25
N LEU A 537 -5.64 81.96 -7.46
CA LEU A 537 -4.88 81.03 -6.63
C LEU A 537 -5.78 80.36 -5.58
N GLU A 538 -6.59 81.12 -4.85
CA GLU A 538 -7.49 80.55 -3.83
C GLU A 538 -8.52 79.61 -4.44
N ARG A 539 -9.04 79.94 -5.64
CA ARG A 539 -9.96 79.06 -6.37
C ARG A 539 -9.29 77.72 -6.71
N ARG A 540 -8.03 77.75 -7.18
CA ARG A 540 -7.27 76.53 -7.51
C ARG A 540 -6.92 75.72 -6.26
N LEU A 541 -6.45 76.39 -5.19
CA LEU A 541 -6.12 75.74 -3.91
C LEU A 541 -7.33 75.06 -3.29
N SER A 542 -8.51 75.70 -3.32
CA SER A 542 -9.75 75.12 -2.81
C SER A 542 -10.23 73.90 -3.61
N GLY A 543 -9.90 73.82 -4.89
CA GLY A 543 -10.23 72.68 -5.75
C GLY A 543 -9.29 71.48 -5.61
N LEU A 544 -8.05 71.68 -5.12
CA LEU A 544 -7.04 70.62 -5.04
C LEU A 544 -7.46 69.43 -4.15
N PRO A 545 -7.99 69.61 -2.93
CA PRO A 545 -8.39 68.47 -2.08
C PRO A 545 -9.44 67.57 -2.74
N GLY A 546 -10.43 68.17 -3.42
CA GLY A 546 -11.45 67.43 -4.15
C GLY A 546 -10.87 66.63 -5.32
N ALA A 547 -10.02 67.27 -6.13
CA ALA A 547 -9.33 66.59 -7.24
C ALA A 547 -8.44 65.43 -6.76
N TRP A 548 -7.80 65.60 -5.60
CA TRP A 548 -6.95 64.58 -4.99
C TRP A 548 -7.76 63.35 -4.51
N ASN A 549 -8.90 63.58 -3.84
CA ASN A 549 -9.80 62.52 -3.40
C ASN A 549 -10.40 61.75 -4.57
N ILE A 550 -10.85 62.45 -5.63
CA ILE A 550 -11.38 61.80 -6.84
C ILE A 550 -10.30 60.95 -7.51
N THR A 551 -9.08 61.47 -7.62
CA THR A 551 -7.98 60.76 -8.26
C THR A 551 -7.58 59.52 -7.47
N SER A 552 -7.31 59.64 -6.17
CA SER A 552 -6.94 58.52 -5.31
C SER A 552 -8.03 57.44 -5.26
N ALA A 553 -9.31 57.83 -5.14
CA ALA A 553 -10.43 56.90 -5.23
C ALA A 553 -10.49 56.17 -6.58
N SER A 554 -10.28 56.89 -7.70
CA SER A 554 -10.30 56.24 -9.03
C SER A 554 -9.16 55.24 -9.24
N VAL A 555 -7.99 55.46 -8.64
CA VAL A 555 -6.87 54.48 -8.65
C VAL A 555 -7.17 53.30 -7.72
N ALA A 556 -7.80 53.53 -6.56
CA ALA A 556 -8.23 52.46 -5.64
C ALA A 556 -9.32 51.57 -6.26
N ASP A 557 -10.31 52.16 -6.93
CA ASP A 557 -11.36 51.45 -7.64
C ASP A 557 -10.79 50.61 -8.79
N LEU A 558 -9.80 51.16 -9.52
CA LEU A 558 -9.05 50.40 -10.50
C LEU A 558 -8.36 49.20 -9.86
N ALA A 559 -7.57 49.41 -8.79
CA ALA A 559 -6.85 48.34 -8.10
C ALA A 559 -7.80 47.22 -7.61
N SER A 560 -8.96 47.60 -7.06
CA SER A 560 -10.01 46.67 -6.64
C SER A 560 -10.60 45.88 -7.82
N SER A 561 -10.85 46.55 -8.95
CA SER A 561 -11.35 45.87 -10.17
C SER A 561 -10.30 44.92 -10.77
N MET A 562 -9.04 45.33 -10.80
CA MET A 562 -7.92 44.49 -11.23
C MET A 562 -7.75 43.27 -10.29
N GLY A 563 -7.97 43.44 -8.99
CA GLY A 563 -7.90 42.32 -8.03
C GLY A 563 -8.97 41.25 -8.25
N LYS A 564 -10.09 41.59 -8.90
CA LYS A 564 -11.19 40.66 -9.23
C LYS A 564 -11.09 40.11 -10.65
N ASP A 565 -10.43 40.83 -11.54
CA ASP A 565 -10.26 40.48 -12.93
C ASP A 565 -9.35 39.25 -13.11
N ALA A 566 -9.75 38.32 -13.98
CA ALA A 566 -8.98 37.12 -14.34
C ALA A 566 -7.74 37.42 -15.17
N TYR A 567 -7.82 38.46 -16.01
CA TYR A 567 -6.80 38.83 -16.98
C TYR A 567 -5.81 39.86 -16.42
N ALA A 568 -6.20 40.58 -15.36
CA ALA A 568 -5.31 41.50 -14.67
C ALA A 568 -4.16 40.79 -13.95
N ASN A 569 -2.98 41.38 -14.03
CA ASN A 569 -1.83 40.91 -13.29
C ASN A 569 -1.99 41.22 -11.78
N PRO A 570 -1.91 40.21 -10.89
CA PRO A 570 -2.07 40.42 -9.45
C PRO A 570 -1.02 41.37 -8.87
N ALA A 571 0.24 41.30 -9.31
CA ALA A 571 1.30 42.17 -8.82
C ALA A 571 1.09 43.62 -9.26
N LEU A 572 0.54 43.84 -10.47
CA LEU A 572 0.16 45.18 -10.91
C LEU A 572 -1.05 45.70 -10.14
N ALA A 573 -2.03 44.85 -9.82
CA ALA A 573 -3.17 45.22 -8.99
C ALA A 573 -2.74 45.68 -7.58
N ASP A 574 -1.86 44.91 -6.94
CA ASP A 574 -1.30 45.26 -5.62
C ASP A 574 -0.44 46.54 -5.70
N GLY A 575 0.30 46.71 -6.80
CA GLY A 575 1.04 47.95 -7.09
C GLY A 575 0.13 49.16 -7.25
N MET A 576 -1.02 49.03 -7.92
CA MET A 576 -2.03 50.10 -8.03
C MET A 576 -2.70 50.39 -6.71
N SER A 577 -2.95 49.37 -5.87
CA SER A 577 -3.47 49.56 -4.51
C SER A 577 -2.51 50.38 -3.68
N SER A 578 -1.23 50.02 -3.69
CA SER A 578 -0.17 50.74 -2.97
C SER A 578 -0.07 52.19 -3.46
N LEU A 579 -0.15 52.41 -4.77
CA LEU A 579 -0.16 53.75 -5.36
C LEU A 579 -1.37 54.57 -4.92
N ALA A 580 -2.56 53.97 -4.84
CA ALA A 580 -3.76 54.63 -4.37
C ALA A 580 -3.64 55.06 -2.91
N ASP A 581 -3.09 54.19 -2.06
CA ASP A 581 -2.85 54.47 -0.63
C ASP A 581 -1.83 55.60 -0.44
N GLU A 582 -0.75 55.60 -1.22
CA GLU A 582 0.26 56.68 -1.20
C GLU A 582 -0.32 58.02 -1.63
N LEU A 583 -1.13 58.02 -2.69
CA LEU A 583 -1.86 59.22 -3.10
C LEU A 583 -2.79 59.65 -1.97
N ALA A 584 -3.64 58.78 -1.43
CA ALA A 584 -4.56 59.13 -0.35
C ALA A 584 -3.83 59.73 0.88
N ALA A 585 -2.72 59.13 1.30
CA ALA A 585 -1.89 59.62 2.39
C ALA A 585 -1.28 60.99 2.08
N ALA A 586 -0.73 61.21 0.88
CA ALA A 586 -0.20 62.51 0.49
C ALA A 586 -1.28 63.61 0.44
N GLY A 587 -2.50 63.27 0.01
CA GLY A 587 -3.64 64.18 0.03
C GLY A 587 -4.12 64.54 1.44
N LYS A 588 -3.99 63.60 2.38
CA LYS A 588 -4.39 63.79 3.78
C LYS A 588 -3.35 64.53 4.61
N ASP A 589 -2.07 64.16 4.47
CA ASP A 589 -1.03 64.57 5.41
C ASP A 589 -0.15 65.70 4.86
N ALA A 590 0.13 65.71 3.55
CA ALA A 590 1.09 66.63 2.94
C ALA A 590 0.43 67.81 2.19
N LEU A 591 -0.77 67.62 1.64
CA LEU A 591 -1.51 68.68 0.95
C LEU A 591 -2.01 69.81 1.88
N PRO A 592 -2.60 69.54 3.06
CA PRO A 592 -3.11 70.64 3.90
C PRO A 592 -2.05 71.64 4.35
N PRO A 593 -0.85 71.22 4.82
CA PRO A 593 0.23 72.16 5.14
C PRO A 593 0.70 72.99 3.93
N ALA A 594 0.69 72.40 2.73
CA ALA A 594 1.08 73.09 1.50
C ALA A 594 0.07 74.20 1.14
N VAL A 595 -1.22 73.88 1.20
CA VAL A 595 -2.33 74.82 0.96
C VAL A 595 -2.33 75.94 2.00
N GLU A 596 -2.10 75.60 3.27
CA GLU A 596 -2.08 76.57 4.36
C GLU A 596 -0.90 77.54 4.25
N ALA A 597 0.30 77.05 3.94
CA ALA A 597 1.46 77.91 3.68
C ALA A 597 1.20 78.88 2.51
N ALA A 598 0.52 78.41 1.46
CA ALA A 598 0.15 79.25 0.32
C ALA A 598 -0.87 80.34 0.71
N ARG A 599 -1.84 80.01 1.57
CA ARG A 599 -2.84 80.97 2.10
C ARG A 599 -2.21 82.01 3.02
N GLN A 600 -1.24 81.60 3.83
CA GLN A 600 -0.45 82.46 4.70
C GLN A 600 0.56 83.31 3.93
N ARG A 601 0.67 83.10 2.60
CA ARG A 601 1.61 83.80 1.69
C ARG A 601 3.07 83.56 2.03
N ASP A 602 3.38 82.46 2.71
CA ASP A 602 4.75 81.97 2.83
C ASP A 602 5.14 81.29 1.51
N TRP A 603 5.52 82.12 0.53
CA TRP A 603 5.80 81.65 -0.84
C TRP A 603 6.96 80.66 -0.91
N ASP A 604 7.93 80.76 0.00
CA ASP A 604 9.09 79.87 0.01
C ASP A 604 8.72 78.49 0.55
N GLN A 605 8.04 78.45 1.71
CA GLN A 605 7.58 77.20 2.28
C GLN A 605 6.52 76.54 1.39
N ALA A 606 5.56 77.30 0.88
CA ALA A 606 4.49 76.79 0.03
C ALA A 606 5.03 76.21 -1.28
N ARG A 607 5.96 76.89 -1.98
CA ARG A 607 6.57 76.36 -3.20
C ARG A 607 7.35 75.07 -2.93
N LYS A 608 8.11 75.02 -1.82
CA LYS A 608 8.84 73.82 -1.42
C LYS A 608 7.90 72.62 -1.22
N LEU A 609 6.81 72.82 -0.48
CA LEU A 609 5.81 71.76 -0.23
C LEU A 609 5.07 71.35 -1.52
N HIS A 610 4.62 72.31 -2.34
CA HIS A 610 3.94 72.00 -3.60
C HIS A 610 4.86 71.32 -4.63
N ARG A 611 6.16 71.67 -4.72
CA ARG A 611 7.13 70.97 -5.60
C ARG A 611 7.33 69.51 -5.20
N ARG A 612 7.37 69.21 -3.90
CA ARG A 612 7.43 67.82 -3.40
C ARG A 612 6.21 67.02 -3.81
N LEU A 613 5.01 67.58 -3.60
CA LEU A 613 3.76 66.96 -4.05
C LEU A 613 3.74 66.76 -5.57
N ALA A 614 4.23 67.72 -6.35
CA ALA A 614 4.33 67.61 -7.80
C ALA A 614 5.29 66.48 -8.24
N SER A 615 6.44 66.36 -7.60
CA SER A 615 7.41 65.28 -7.85
C SER A 615 6.83 63.90 -7.52
N ARG A 616 6.11 63.77 -6.39
CA ARG A 616 5.39 62.55 -6.03
C ARG A 616 4.30 62.21 -7.05
N LEU A 617 3.51 63.19 -7.50
CA LEU A 617 2.50 63.00 -8.55
C LEU A 617 3.11 62.58 -9.89
N ALA A 618 4.24 63.18 -10.28
CA ALA A 618 4.96 62.80 -11.50
C ALA A 618 5.47 61.36 -11.41
N SER A 619 6.01 60.97 -10.25
CA SER A 619 6.46 59.60 -10.00
C SER A 619 5.30 58.61 -10.04
N ALA A 620 4.18 58.95 -9.41
CA ALA A 620 2.94 58.18 -9.46
C ALA A 620 2.42 57.99 -10.89
N LEU A 621 2.43 59.05 -11.70
CA LEU A 621 2.00 59.02 -13.09
C LEU A 621 2.88 58.10 -13.94
N ASN A 622 4.21 58.18 -13.78
CA ASN A 622 5.14 57.30 -14.48
C ASN A 622 4.96 55.84 -14.07
N ALA A 623 4.84 55.56 -12.77
CA ALA A 623 4.58 54.22 -12.25
C ALA A 623 3.26 53.65 -12.78
N PHE A 624 2.21 54.47 -12.86
CA PHE A 624 0.93 54.11 -13.43
C PHE A 624 1.04 53.79 -14.92
N GLN A 625 1.75 54.63 -15.69
CA GLN A 625 1.94 54.44 -17.13
C GLN A 625 2.73 53.17 -17.44
N GLU A 626 3.79 52.87 -16.69
CA GLU A 626 4.54 51.63 -16.90
C GLU A 626 3.73 50.40 -16.51
N ALA A 627 3.00 50.44 -15.39
CA ALA A 627 2.10 49.37 -15.02
C ALA A 627 1.01 49.13 -16.08
N ARG A 628 0.46 50.20 -16.67
CA ARG A 628 -0.48 50.10 -17.79
C ARG A 628 0.17 49.50 -19.05
N ARG A 629 1.43 49.84 -19.32
CA ARG A 629 2.19 49.28 -20.44
C ARG A 629 2.47 47.79 -20.27
N LEU A 630 2.84 47.37 -19.06
CA LEU A 630 3.06 45.96 -18.74
C LEU A 630 1.76 45.16 -18.79
N GLN A 631 0.66 45.71 -18.23
CA GLN A 631 -0.66 45.10 -18.33
C GLN A 631 -1.09 44.96 -19.79
N SER A 632 -0.91 45.99 -20.63
CA SER A 632 -1.30 45.91 -22.03
C SER A 632 -0.48 44.90 -22.82
N LEU A 633 0.82 44.73 -22.53
CA LEU A 633 1.63 43.67 -23.12
C LEU A 633 1.12 42.28 -22.72
N GLN A 634 0.69 42.10 -21.47
CA GLN A 634 0.06 40.86 -21.01
C GLN A 634 -1.29 40.62 -21.71
N ASP A 635 -2.13 41.65 -21.81
CA ASP A 635 -3.43 41.59 -22.50
C ASP A 635 -3.22 41.19 -23.96
N PHE A 636 -2.21 41.78 -24.62
CA PHE A 636 -1.84 41.44 -25.99
C PHE A 636 -1.31 40.01 -26.11
N HIS A 637 -0.50 39.54 -25.18
CA HIS A 637 -0.01 38.16 -25.17
C HIS A 637 -1.16 37.14 -24.96
N ALA A 638 -2.10 37.44 -24.06
CA ALA A 638 -3.29 36.64 -23.86
C ALA A 638 -4.18 36.63 -25.12
N PHE A 639 -4.32 37.79 -25.76
CA PHE A 639 -5.08 37.94 -26.99
C PHE A 639 -4.44 37.19 -28.17
N SER A 640 -3.11 37.26 -28.33
CA SER A 640 -2.38 36.51 -29.37
C SER A 640 -2.50 35.00 -29.15
N SER A 641 -2.42 34.55 -27.89
CA SER A 641 -2.59 33.14 -27.55
C SER A 641 -3.98 32.62 -27.93
N ARG A 642 -5.03 33.42 -27.72
CA ARG A 642 -6.40 33.08 -28.15
C ARG A 642 -6.53 33.02 -29.67
N MET A 643 -5.94 33.97 -30.40
CA MET A 643 -5.95 33.94 -31.86
C MET A 643 -5.21 32.72 -32.42
N ALA A 644 -4.06 32.36 -31.85
CA ALA A 644 -3.31 31.16 -32.24
C ALA A 644 -4.15 29.89 -32.06
N ARG A 645 -4.78 29.70 -30.88
CA ARG A 645 -5.69 28.56 -30.64
C ARG A 645 -6.89 28.54 -31.59
N SER A 646 -7.46 29.71 -31.88
CA SER A 646 -8.56 29.81 -32.84
C SER A 646 -8.13 29.46 -34.26
N ALA A 647 -6.89 29.77 -34.66
CA ALA A 647 -6.33 29.37 -35.95
C ALA A 647 -6.05 27.86 -36.01
N GLU A 648 -5.57 27.24 -34.92
CA GLU A 648 -5.42 25.78 -34.81
C GLU A 648 -6.78 25.06 -34.91
N SER A 649 -7.81 25.57 -34.22
CA SER A 649 -9.18 25.05 -34.34
C SER A 649 -9.71 25.17 -35.76
N LEU A 650 -9.43 26.30 -36.43
CA LEU A 650 -9.80 26.51 -37.82
C LEU A 650 -9.12 25.49 -38.75
N GLU A 651 -7.82 25.20 -38.55
CA GLU A 651 -7.11 24.16 -39.32
C GLU A 651 -7.77 22.79 -39.13
N ALA A 652 -8.10 22.41 -37.89
CA ALA A 652 -8.77 21.15 -37.59
C ALA A 652 -10.18 21.05 -38.24
N GLU A 653 -10.94 22.15 -38.23
CA GLU A 653 -12.25 22.23 -38.90
C GLU A 653 -12.14 22.11 -40.43
N ILE A 654 -11.12 22.73 -41.04
CA ILE A 654 -10.85 22.61 -42.49
C ILE A 654 -10.50 21.16 -42.84
N ASP A 655 -9.67 20.51 -42.02
CA ASP A 655 -9.31 19.11 -42.20
C ASP A 655 -10.50 18.15 -42.06
N ALA A 656 -11.42 18.44 -41.15
CA ALA A 656 -12.68 17.70 -41.01
C ALA A 656 -13.59 17.89 -42.23
N ALA A 657 -13.70 19.13 -42.74
CA ALA A 657 -14.46 19.43 -43.96
C ALA A 657 -13.88 18.69 -45.19
N ARG A 658 -12.55 18.58 -45.29
CA ARG A 658 -11.86 17.83 -46.35
C ARG A 658 -12.18 16.33 -46.32
N ARG A 659 -12.31 15.74 -45.12
CA ARG A 659 -12.64 14.32 -44.94
C ARG A 659 -14.12 13.99 -45.07
N ALA A 660 -15.01 14.99 -45.07
CA ALA A 660 -16.44 14.79 -45.21
C ALA A 660 -16.80 14.22 -46.61
N GLY A 661 -17.51 13.09 -46.60
CA GLY A 661 -17.81 12.32 -47.81
C GLY A 661 -19.08 12.73 -48.57
N ASP A 662 -20.02 13.45 -47.93
CA ASP A 662 -21.27 13.91 -48.55
C ASP A 662 -21.36 15.45 -48.66
N ALA A 663 -22.23 15.93 -49.56
CA ALA A 663 -22.41 17.36 -49.83
C ALA A 663 -23.09 18.14 -48.68
N ALA A 664 -23.91 17.48 -47.85
CA ALA A 664 -24.61 18.10 -46.72
C ALA A 664 -23.65 18.35 -45.54
N ALA A 665 -22.81 17.37 -45.22
CA ALA A 665 -21.74 17.44 -44.24
C ALA A 665 -20.67 18.48 -44.64
N ARG A 666 -20.32 18.57 -45.93
CA ARG A 666 -19.42 19.64 -46.44
C ARG A 666 -20.04 21.02 -46.30
N SER A 667 -21.33 21.19 -46.61
CA SER A 667 -22.04 22.46 -46.45
C SER A 667 -22.13 22.88 -44.99
N GLN A 668 -22.45 21.95 -44.09
CA GLN A 668 -22.50 22.21 -42.65
C GLN A 668 -21.12 22.53 -42.07
N ALA A 669 -20.06 21.83 -42.49
CA ALA A 669 -18.70 22.12 -42.10
C ALA A 669 -18.24 23.50 -42.61
N ALA A 670 -18.58 23.85 -43.86
CA ALA A 670 -18.28 25.16 -44.44
C ALA A 670 -19.01 26.33 -43.74
N ALA A 671 -20.23 26.11 -43.23
CA ALA A 671 -20.95 27.10 -42.43
C ALA A 671 -20.25 27.34 -41.08
N LYS A 672 -19.90 26.27 -40.36
CA LYS A 672 -19.15 26.37 -39.09
C LYS A 672 -17.79 27.05 -39.26
N LEU A 673 -17.08 26.71 -40.33
CA LEU A 673 -15.81 27.33 -40.70
C LEU A 673 -15.92 28.84 -40.91
N ARG A 674 -17.01 29.28 -41.56
CA ARG A 674 -17.27 30.70 -41.79
C ARG A 674 -17.50 31.45 -40.48
N ASP A 675 -18.29 30.88 -39.58
CA ASP A 675 -18.53 31.45 -38.24
C ASP A 675 -17.23 31.51 -37.42
N SER A 676 -16.38 30.48 -37.47
CA SER A 676 -15.07 30.47 -36.81
C SER A 676 -14.12 31.52 -37.39
N LEU A 677 -14.09 31.69 -38.71
CA LEU A 677 -13.25 32.66 -39.39
C LEU A 677 -13.72 34.11 -39.17
N GLU A 678 -15.03 34.35 -39.13
CA GLU A 678 -15.62 35.65 -38.81
C GLU A 678 -15.27 36.06 -37.37
N ARG A 679 -15.37 35.13 -36.41
CA ARG A 679 -14.92 35.36 -35.02
C ARG A 679 -13.44 35.72 -34.95
N LEU A 680 -12.57 34.98 -35.64
CA LEU A 680 -11.14 35.26 -35.67
C LEU A 680 -10.81 36.63 -36.29
N ARG A 681 -11.51 37.03 -37.36
CA ARG A 681 -11.39 38.37 -37.96
C ARG A 681 -11.85 39.47 -37.01
N GLY A 682 -12.95 39.24 -36.28
CA GLY A 682 -13.41 40.14 -35.22
C GLY A 682 -12.33 40.36 -34.17
N LEU A 683 -11.69 39.28 -33.71
CA LEU A 683 -10.59 39.35 -32.77
C LEU A 683 -9.40 40.16 -33.34
N MET A 684 -8.91 39.81 -34.53
CA MET A 684 -7.78 40.53 -35.15
C MET A 684 -8.06 42.03 -35.37
N SER A 685 -9.30 42.38 -35.74
CA SER A 685 -9.73 43.77 -35.92
C SER A 685 -9.71 44.55 -34.61
N GLN A 686 -10.22 43.94 -33.54
CA GLN A 686 -10.21 44.54 -32.21
C GLN A 686 -8.77 44.75 -31.70
N PHE A 687 -7.92 43.75 -31.87
CA PHE A 687 -6.49 43.85 -31.54
C PHE A 687 -5.78 44.96 -32.31
N ALA A 688 -6.01 45.07 -33.62
CA ALA A 688 -5.44 46.12 -34.44
C ALA A 688 -5.84 47.53 -33.95
N LYS A 689 -7.11 47.69 -33.54
CA LYS A 689 -7.64 48.93 -32.97
C LYS A 689 -6.95 49.27 -31.65
N ASP A 690 -6.82 48.30 -30.74
CA ASP A 690 -6.19 48.51 -29.43
C ASP A 690 -4.68 48.79 -29.55
N LEU A 691 -3.99 48.11 -30.47
CA LEU A 691 -2.58 48.33 -30.79
C LEU A 691 -2.34 49.75 -31.34
N SER A 692 -3.21 50.22 -32.24
CA SER A 692 -3.09 51.58 -32.81
C SER A 692 -3.22 52.67 -31.75
N GLY A 693 -4.10 52.50 -30.75
CA GLY A 693 -4.27 53.43 -29.64
C GLY A 693 -3.04 53.54 -28.74
N LEU A 694 -2.31 52.43 -28.51
CA LEU A 694 -1.11 52.41 -27.68
C LEU A 694 0.14 52.92 -28.40
N THR A 695 0.32 52.60 -29.68
CA THR A 695 1.46 53.07 -30.48
C THR A 695 1.46 54.58 -30.70
N MET A 696 0.28 55.21 -30.79
CA MET A 696 0.11 56.67 -30.86
C MET A 696 0.42 57.37 -29.53
N ALA A 697 0.26 56.69 -28.39
CA ALA A 697 0.55 57.23 -27.06
C ALA A 697 2.00 57.00 -26.59
N ALA A 698 2.69 55.98 -27.12
CA ALA A 698 4.00 55.51 -26.64
C ALA A 698 5.19 55.81 -27.56
N GLY A 699 5.01 56.57 -28.65
CA GLY A 699 6.13 57.01 -29.49
C GLY A 699 6.83 55.87 -30.24
N GLY A 700 6.08 55.09 -31.04
CA GLY A 700 6.59 54.36 -32.22
C GLY A 700 7.96 53.64 -32.14
N GLY A 701 8.21 52.80 -31.13
CA GLY A 701 9.42 51.94 -31.08
C GLY A 701 9.44 50.80 -32.12
N SER A 702 10.61 50.19 -32.36
CA SER A 702 10.77 49.12 -33.38
C SER A 702 9.88 47.89 -33.12
N GLY A 703 9.62 47.57 -31.84
CA GLY A 703 8.75 46.45 -31.46
C GLY A 703 7.30 46.58 -31.94
N ALA A 704 6.78 47.80 -32.12
CA ALA A 704 5.44 47.99 -32.68
C ALA A 704 5.34 47.56 -34.16
N ARG A 705 6.44 47.73 -34.92
CA ARG A 705 6.51 47.27 -36.33
C ARG A 705 6.67 45.75 -36.42
N GLU A 706 7.45 45.16 -35.53
CA GLU A 706 7.65 43.71 -35.44
C GLU A 706 6.34 42.96 -35.12
N ILE A 707 5.41 43.59 -34.39
CA ILE A 707 4.06 43.05 -34.10
C ILE A 707 3.08 43.34 -35.25
N ALA A 708 3.13 44.54 -35.86
CA ALA A 708 2.15 44.96 -36.87
C ALA A 708 2.29 44.22 -38.22
N VAL A 709 3.50 43.85 -38.63
CA VAL A 709 3.74 43.20 -39.94
C VAL A 709 3.13 41.79 -40.02
N PRO A 710 3.35 40.87 -39.05
CA PRO A 710 2.67 39.59 -39.03
C PRO A 710 1.14 39.70 -38.94
N LEU A 711 0.62 40.68 -38.19
CA LEU A 711 -0.82 40.91 -38.07
C LEU A 711 -1.48 41.25 -39.41
N LEU A 712 -0.86 42.12 -40.21
CA LEU A 712 -1.36 42.46 -41.55
C LEU A 712 -1.35 41.24 -42.48
N SER A 713 -0.30 40.40 -42.40
CA SER A 713 -0.23 39.15 -43.16
C SER A 713 -1.34 38.16 -42.73
N ALA A 714 -1.59 38.05 -41.42
CA ALA A 714 -2.66 37.21 -40.88
C ALA A 714 -4.06 37.65 -41.35
N VAL A 715 -4.35 38.96 -41.33
CA VAL A 715 -5.64 39.49 -41.84
C VAL A 715 -5.82 39.19 -43.33
N ALA A 716 -4.75 39.32 -44.12
CA ALA A 716 -4.78 38.97 -45.54
C ALA A 716 -4.99 37.45 -45.75
N ALA A 717 -4.33 36.61 -44.96
CA ALA A 717 -4.50 35.15 -45.02
C ALA A 717 -5.94 34.73 -44.67
N ALA A 718 -6.54 35.30 -43.62
CA ALA A 718 -7.93 35.01 -43.25
C ALA A 718 -8.93 35.39 -44.36
N SER A 719 -8.72 36.53 -45.01
CA SER A 719 -9.55 36.96 -46.14
C SER A 719 -9.42 36.00 -47.35
N ALA A 720 -8.22 35.48 -47.58
CA ALA A 720 -7.96 34.50 -48.65
C ALA A 720 -8.55 33.11 -48.33
N ILE A 721 -8.55 32.68 -47.06
CA ILE A 721 -9.21 31.44 -46.62
C ILE A 721 -10.71 31.52 -46.89
N GLU A 722 -11.35 32.65 -46.60
CA GLU A 722 -12.77 32.87 -46.85
C GLU A 722 -13.11 32.73 -48.34
N ALA A 723 -12.31 33.35 -49.22
CA ALA A 723 -12.47 33.22 -50.66
C ALA A 723 -12.29 31.77 -51.15
N ALA A 724 -11.33 31.03 -50.59
CA ALA A 724 -11.11 29.62 -50.90
C ALA A 724 -12.28 28.73 -50.44
N ILE A 725 -12.84 28.99 -49.25
CA ILE A 725 -14.04 28.29 -48.75
C ILE A 725 -15.24 28.57 -49.66
N GLN A 726 -15.44 29.82 -50.11
CA GLN A 726 -16.52 30.17 -51.04
C GLN A 726 -16.37 29.50 -52.41
N ALA A 727 -15.12 29.31 -52.88
CA ALA A 727 -14.81 28.58 -54.10
C ALA A 727 -14.88 27.04 -53.94
N GLY A 728 -15.05 26.53 -52.72
CA GLY A 728 -15.04 25.09 -52.42
C GLY A 728 -13.64 24.46 -52.47
N ASP A 729 -12.58 25.26 -52.50
CA ASP A 729 -11.19 24.81 -52.55
C ASP A 729 -10.61 24.66 -51.14
N PHE A 730 -10.91 23.52 -50.51
CA PHE A 730 -10.47 23.22 -49.15
C PHE A 730 -8.97 22.92 -49.03
N GLU A 731 -8.29 22.57 -50.13
CA GLU A 731 -6.82 22.37 -50.12
C GLU A 731 -6.09 23.72 -50.04
N THR A 732 -6.50 24.69 -50.86
CA THR A 732 -5.96 26.05 -50.77
C THR A 732 -6.29 26.68 -49.41
N ALA A 733 -7.52 26.50 -48.90
CA ALA A 733 -7.91 26.96 -47.57
C ALA A 733 -7.03 26.38 -46.45
N ALA A 734 -6.70 25.08 -46.49
CA ALA A 734 -5.82 24.44 -45.51
C ALA A 734 -4.40 25.01 -45.52
N SER A 735 -3.84 25.25 -46.72
CA SER A 735 -2.50 25.84 -46.86
C SER A 735 -2.43 27.28 -46.31
N LEU A 736 -3.47 28.08 -46.56
CA LEU A 736 -3.60 29.44 -46.05
C LEU A 736 -3.85 29.48 -44.54
N ALA A 737 -4.57 28.49 -43.98
CA ALA A 737 -4.77 28.35 -42.55
C ALA A 737 -3.47 28.05 -41.79
N ARG A 738 -2.59 27.19 -42.33
CA ARG A 738 -1.23 26.98 -41.77
C ARG A 738 -0.41 28.25 -41.79
N LYS A 739 -0.44 28.99 -42.91
CA LYS A 739 0.25 30.29 -43.01
C LYS A 739 -0.28 31.28 -41.96
N LEU A 740 -1.60 31.33 -41.77
CA LEU A 740 -2.24 32.15 -40.74
C LEU A 740 -1.78 31.76 -39.33
N ALA A 741 -1.74 30.46 -39.01
CA ALA A 741 -1.22 29.96 -37.74
C ALA A 741 0.25 30.36 -37.53
N ASP A 742 1.11 30.21 -38.55
CA ASP A 742 2.51 30.62 -38.50
C ASP A 742 2.69 32.14 -38.30
N ASP A 743 1.89 32.97 -38.98
CA ASP A 743 1.90 34.43 -38.83
C ASP A 743 1.51 34.83 -37.40
N LEU A 744 0.47 34.20 -36.84
CA LEU A 744 0.01 34.43 -35.46
C LEU A 744 1.03 33.94 -34.43
N ALA A 745 1.70 32.81 -34.67
CA ALA A 745 2.76 32.30 -33.80
C ALA A 745 3.99 33.22 -33.80
N ARG A 746 4.40 33.75 -34.97
CA ARG A 746 5.46 34.77 -35.06
C ARG A 746 5.10 36.04 -34.29
N MET A 747 3.86 36.50 -34.41
CA MET A 747 3.37 37.65 -33.66
C MET A 747 3.39 37.40 -32.15
N GLN A 748 2.91 36.24 -31.69
CA GLN A 748 2.94 35.87 -30.27
C GLN A 748 4.37 35.87 -29.73
N LYS A 749 5.32 35.32 -30.49
CA LYS A 749 6.74 35.33 -30.13
C LYS A 749 7.29 36.76 -30.02
N ALA A 750 7.00 37.63 -30.99
CA ALA A 750 7.42 39.03 -30.96
C ALA A 750 6.84 39.80 -29.75
N ILE A 751 5.58 39.55 -29.39
CA ILE A 751 4.95 40.12 -28.18
C ILE A 751 5.65 39.59 -26.92
N GLY A 752 5.92 38.28 -26.86
CA GLY A 752 6.64 37.66 -25.75
C GLY A 752 8.05 38.21 -25.57
N GLU A 753 8.80 38.41 -26.66
CA GLU A 753 10.14 39.01 -26.64
C GLU A 753 10.09 40.49 -26.23
N ALA A 754 9.10 41.25 -26.73
CA ALA A 754 8.88 42.64 -26.31
C ALA A 754 8.50 42.75 -24.83
N ALA A 755 7.70 41.81 -24.30
CA ALA A 755 7.37 41.73 -22.89
C ALA A 755 8.58 41.36 -22.03
N ALA A 756 9.38 40.37 -22.45
CA ALA A 756 10.62 39.99 -21.78
C ALA A 756 11.63 41.15 -21.72
N SER A 757 11.79 41.88 -22.83
CA SER A 757 12.64 43.07 -22.92
C SER A 757 12.14 44.21 -22.04
N ALA A 758 10.82 44.48 -22.06
CA ALA A 758 10.17 45.45 -21.18
C ALA A 758 10.42 45.14 -19.70
N MET A 759 10.27 43.88 -19.29
CA MET A 759 10.53 43.44 -17.92
C MET A 759 12.01 43.57 -17.52
N ALA A 760 12.93 43.19 -18.41
CA ALA A 760 14.36 43.36 -18.17
C ALA A 760 14.75 44.84 -18.00
N SER A 761 14.12 45.74 -18.76
CA SER A 761 14.32 47.19 -18.64
C SER A 761 13.61 47.83 -17.44
N SER A 762 12.56 47.19 -16.90
CA SER A 762 11.83 47.61 -15.70
C SER A 762 12.58 47.26 -14.39
N GLY A 763 13.71 46.56 -14.51
CA GLY A 763 14.62 46.28 -13.41
C GLY A 763 15.37 47.52 -12.91
N ALA A 764 14.75 48.30 -12.01
CA ALA A 764 15.39 49.42 -11.32
C ALA A 764 16.50 49.02 -10.31
N SER A 765 17.01 47.79 -10.40
CA SER A 765 17.99 47.25 -9.46
C SER A 765 19.29 48.07 -9.36
N PRO A 766 19.90 48.63 -10.44
CA PRO A 766 21.20 49.28 -10.29
C PRO A 766 21.11 50.64 -9.58
N GLU A 767 20.10 51.47 -9.87
CA GLU A 767 19.93 52.79 -9.23
C GLU A 767 19.56 52.66 -7.74
N LEU A 768 18.69 51.70 -7.39
CA LEU A 768 18.32 51.44 -6.00
C LEU A 768 19.45 50.79 -5.21
N GLU A 769 20.21 49.86 -5.79
CA GLU A 769 21.37 49.27 -5.13
C GLU A 769 22.47 50.31 -4.91
N GLU A 770 22.66 51.26 -5.84
CA GLU A 770 23.58 52.38 -5.65
C GLU A 770 23.08 53.34 -4.55
N ALA A 771 21.79 53.68 -4.53
CA ALA A 771 21.18 54.48 -3.47
C ALA A 771 21.30 53.79 -2.10
N ARG A 772 21.06 52.47 -2.04
CA ARG A 772 21.23 51.63 -0.86
C ARG A 772 22.68 51.60 -0.39
N SER A 773 23.64 51.49 -1.31
CA SER A 773 25.06 51.55 -0.99
C SER A 773 25.44 52.89 -0.37
N LEU A 774 25.00 54.01 -0.95
CA LEU A 774 25.23 55.34 -0.39
C LEU A 774 24.52 55.54 0.97
N TRP A 775 23.37 54.90 1.15
CA TRP A 775 22.63 54.94 2.41
C TRP A 775 23.36 54.18 3.51
N SER A 776 23.88 52.99 3.19
CA SER A 776 24.76 52.23 4.08
C SER A 776 26.01 53.03 4.46
N GLU A 777 26.64 53.69 3.49
CA GLU A 777 27.79 54.59 3.73
C GLU A 777 27.43 55.72 4.70
N ALA A 778 26.24 56.33 4.56
CA ALA A 778 25.76 57.38 5.47
C ALA A 778 25.53 56.89 6.90
N VAL A 779 24.96 55.68 7.07
CA VAL A 779 24.78 55.03 8.38
C VAL A 779 26.13 54.74 9.03
N GLU A 780 27.09 54.20 8.27
CA GLU A 780 28.43 53.90 8.76
C GLU A 780 29.20 55.16 9.18
N GLU A 781 29.13 56.23 8.39
CA GLU A 781 29.79 57.50 8.71
C GLU A 781 29.15 58.16 9.95
N GLN A 782 27.83 58.10 10.09
CA GLN A 782 27.14 58.61 11.29
C GLN A 782 27.47 57.78 12.54
N SER A 783 27.58 56.47 12.42
CA SER A 783 28.01 55.58 13.51
C SER A 783 29.45 55.89 13.97
N ARG A 784 30.36 56.12 13.01
CA ARG A 784 31.72 56.59 13.29
C ARG A 784 31.71 57.94 14.03
N SER A 785 30.92 58.91 13.56
CA SER A 785 30.78 60.20 14.22
C SER A 785 30.24 60.10 15.66
N LEU A 786 29.24 59.25 15.89
CA LEU A 786 28.70 58.98 17.23
C LEU A 786 29.76 58.37 18.16
N SER A 787 30.58 57.44 17.64
CA SER A 787 31.67 56.85 18.43
C SER A 787 32.72 57.89 18.84
N ALA A 788 33.09 58.82 17.94
CA ALA A 788 33.99 59.92 18.22
C ALA A 788 33.39 60.91 19.23
N GLY A 789 32.09 61.21 19.12
CA GLY A 789 31.35 62.02 20.09
C GLY A 789 31.32 61.39 21.49
N ARG A 790 31.10 60.08 21.59
CA ARG A 790 31.13 59.33 22.86
C ARG A 790 32.52 59.34 23.48
N GLU A 791 33.58 59.19 22.69
CA GLU A 791 34.97 59.28 23.20
C GLU A 791 35.28 60.68 23.74
N ALA A 792 34.92 61.73 23.00
CA ALA A 792 35.09 63.12 23.42
C ALA A 792 34.32 63.41 24.71
N GLY A 793 33.05 62.99 24.79
CA GLY A 793 32.21 63.13 25.98
C GLY A 793 32.79 62.39 27.19
N ARG A 794 33.29 61.16 27.00
CA ARG A 794 33.95 60.39 28.08
C ARG A 794 35.18 61.12 28.62
N LYS A 795 36.06 61.63 27.75
CA LYS A 795 37.25 62.38 28.18
C LYS A 795 36.91 63.69 28.88
N ALA A 796 35.87 64.39 28.45
CA ALA A 796 35.37 65.58 29.14
C ALA A 796 34.86 65.24 30.55
N MET A 797 34.13 64.11 30.71
CA MET A 797 33.69 63.62 32.03
C MET A 797 34.87 63.21 32.92
N ASP A 798 35.88 62.56 32.36
CA ASP A 798 37.09 62.18 33.10
C ASP A 798 37.92 63.40 33.52
N ALA A 799 37.95 64.47 32.72
CA ALA A 799 38.53 65.76 33.09
C ALA A 799 37.75 66.41 34.25
N LEU A 800 36.42 66.50 34.15
CA LEU A 800 35.57 67.04 35.22
C LEU A 800 35.79 66.33 36.56
N ARG A 801 35.82 64.99 36.54
CA ARG A 801 36.07 64.19 37.75
C ARG A 801 37.44 64.46 38.35
N ARG A 802 38.47 64.62 37.51
CA ARG A 802 39.82 64.96 37.98
C ARG A 802 39.84 66.33 38.65
N ASP A 803 39.21 67.34 38.04
CA ASP A 803 39.17 68.71 38.58
C ASP A 803 38.37 68.77 39.88
N GLN A 804 37.21 68.11 39.95
CA GLN A 804 36.42 68.00 41.18
C GLN A 804 37.21 67.29 42.29
N LYS A 805 37.91 66.20 41.98
CA LYS A 805 38.74 65.47 42.96
C LYS A 805 39.90 66.33 43.46
N ALA A 806 40.54 67.10 42.57
CA ALA A 806 41.61 68.02 42.94
C ALA A 806 41.10 69.12 43.89
N LEU A 807 39.95 69.71 43.58
CA LEU A 807 39.29 70.70 44.44
C LEU A 807 38.93 70.10 45.81
N LEU A 808 38.34 68.90 45.86
CA LEU A 808 38.02 68.24 47.12
C LEU A 808 39.26 67.96 47.97
N ALA A 809 40.39 67.57 47.35
CA ALA A 809 41.65 67.38 48.05
C ALA A 809 42.24 68.69 48.59
N GLU A 810 42.15 69.79 47.83
CA GLU A 810 42.55 71.13 48.29
C GLU A 810 41.70 71.56 49.50
N LEU A 811 40.38 71.44 49.41
CA LEU A 811 39.44 71.80 50.46
C LEU A 811 39.59 70.92 51.70
N ALA A 812 39.83 69.61 51.54
CA ALA A 812 40.17 68.72 52.65
C ALA A 812 41.45 69.18 53.35
N GLY A 813 42.48 69.61 52.60
CA GLY A 813 43.70 70.18 53.15
C GLY A 813 43.45 71.43 54.00
N LEU A 814 42.64 72.37 53.49
CA LEU A 814 42.24 73.58 54.24
C LEU A 814 41.44 73.23 55.51
N GLN A 815 40.47 72.31 55.39
CA GLN A 815 39.66 71.87 56.52
C GLN A 815 40.50 71.15 57.58
N LYS A 816 41.51 70.36 57.16
CA LYS A 816 42.43 69.67 58.06
C LYS A 816 43.27 70.64 58.87
N VAL A 817 43.78 71.70 58.24
CA VAL A 817 44.47 72.78 58.93
C VAL A 817 43.52 73.44 59.93
N ALA A 818 42.29 73.80 59.53
CA ALA A 818 41.29 74.40 60.40
C ALA A 818 40.95 73.52 61.63
N VAL A 819 40.72 72.22 61.43
CA VAL A 819 40.44 71.25 62.51
C VAL A 819 41.64 71.07 63.44
N SER A 820 42.86 71.03 62.91
CA SER A 820 44.07 70.90 63.71
C SER A 820 44.33 72.13 64.58
N SER A 821 44.16 73.33 64.01
CA SER A 821 44.27 74.60 64.73
C SER A 821 43.19 74.74 65.81
N ALA A 822 41.94 74.33 65.51
CA ALA A 822 40.86 74.30 66.49
C ALA A 822 41.10 73.29 67.63
N SER A 823 41.70 72.13 67.33
CA SER A 823 42.05 71.12 68.35
C SER A 823 43.21 71.60 69.24
N ALA A 824 44.22 72.26 68.66
CA ALA A 824 45.32 72.86 69.40
C ALA A 824 44.85 74.03 70.29
N TRP A 825 43.88 74.82 69.81
CA TRP A 825 43.22 75.86 70.59
C TRP A 825 42.56 75.32 71.86
N GLY A 826 41.82 74.21 71.75
CA GLY A 826 41.22 73.53 72.91
C GLY A 826 42.25 72.96 73.89
N ALA A 827 43.40 72.47 73.40
CA ALA A 827 44.48 71.93 74.24
C ALA A 827 45.20 73.02 75.08
N GLN A 828 45.11 74.29 74.68
CA GLN A 828 45.65 75.43 75.44
C GLN A 828 44.73 75.87 76.59
N GLY A 829 43.66 75.12 76.88
CA GLY A 829 42.71 75.42 77.95
C GLY A 829 41.66 76.48 77.59
N ARG A 830 41.56 76.87 76.31
CA ARG A 830 40.58 77.84 75.80
C ARG A 830 39.29 77.13 75.38
N ALA A 831 38.14 77.78 75.59
CA ALA A 831 36.84 77.18 75.28
C ALA A 831 36.57 77.18 73.77
N PHE A 832 36.40 75.99 73.17
CA PHE A 832 35.97 75.81 71.78
C PHE A 832 34.65 75.01 71.72
N PRO A 833 33.65 75.40 70.89
CA PRO A 833 32.38 74.69 70.84
C PRO A 833 32.53 73.25 70.36
N ALA A 834 32.21 72.27 71.21
CA ALA A 834 32.36 70.85 70.89
C ALA A 834 31.52 70.41 69.67
N GLY A 835 30.32 70.97 69.52
CA GLY A 835 29.46 70.72 68.35
C GLY A 835 30.06 71.24 67.04
N ALA A 836 30.69 72.43 67.06
CA ALA A 836 31.37 72.98 65.88
C ALA A 836 32.57 72.10 65.47
N LEU A 837 33.40 71.70 66.44
CA LEU A 837 34.55 70.83 66.17
C LEU A 837 34.12 69.45 65.63
N SER A 838 33.00 68.90 66.10
CA SER A 838 32.44 67.65 65.59
C SER A 838 32.00 67.77 64.13
N GLU A 839 31.28 68.84 63.78
CA GLU A 839 30.88 69.09 62.38
C GLU A 839 32.09 69.36 61.49
N MET A 840 33.09 70.12 61.96
CA MET A 840 34.33 70.36 61.21
C MET A 840 35.11 69.06 60.93
N LYS A 841 35.19 68.15 61.90
CA LYS A 841 35.83 66.83 61.74
C LYS A 841 35.06 65.91 60.79
N THR A 842 33.73 65.97 60.84
CA THR A 842 32.88 65.17 59.95
C THR A 842 32.93 65.70 58.52
N ALA A 843 32.93 67.02 58.35
CA ALA A 843 33.16 67.68 57.06
C ALA A 843 34.52 67.31 56.47
N LEU A 844 35.59 67.27 57.28
CA LEU A 844 36.91 66.79 56.84
C LEU A 844 36.86 65.35 56.34
N ALA A 845 36.22 64.44 57.08
CA ALA A 845 36.11 63.03 56.68
C ALA A 845 35.30 62.84 55.37
N GLU A 846 34.24 63.63 55.16
CA GLU A 846 33.47 63.63 53.91
C GLU A 846 34.28 64.17 52.72
N LEU A 847 35.08 65.23 52.93
CA LEU A 847 35.97 65.76 51.90
C LEU A 847 37.09 64.78 51.55
N GLU A 848 37.72 64.13 52.54
CA GLU A 848 38.77 63.12 52.32
C GLU A 848 38.25 61.85 51.63
N SER A 849 36.99 61.47 51.90
CA SER A 849 36.33 60.33 51.24
C SER A 849 35.74 60.67 49.86
N GLY A 850 35.73 61.94 49.46
CA GLY A 850 35.20 62.40 48.18
C GLY A 850 33.66 62.43 48.12
N GLN A 851 32.96 62.34 49.25
CA GLN A 851 31.50 62.30 49.35
C GLN A 851 30.93 63.61 49.90
N ALA A 852 31.22 64.72 49.23
CA ALA A 852 30.97 66.06 49.75
C ALA A 852 29.51 66.57 49.65
N GLY A 853 28.53 65.68 49.52
CA GLY A 853 27.13 66.05 49.28
C GLY A 853 26.44 66.73 50.47
N ALA A 854 26.76 66.29 51.70
CA ALA A 854 26.24 66.88 52.94
C ALA A 854 27.15 67.96 53.54
N THR A 855 28.38 68.06 53.04
CA THR A 855 29.44 68.91 53.58
C THR A 855 29.08 70.40 53.62
N PRO A 856 28.43 71.02 52.61
CA PRO A 856 28.01 72.43 52.70
C PRO A 856 27.10 72.71 53.91
N GLY A 857 26.19 71.78 54.24
CA GLY A 857 25.31 71.89 55.40
C GLY A 857 26.07 71.81 56.72
N ARG A 858 27.09 70.94 56.80
CA ARG A 858 27.95 70.80 57.98
C ARG A 858 28.83 72.02 58.21
N LEU A 859 29.46 72.55 57.15
CA LEU A 859 30.26 73.77 57.21
C LEU A 859 29.41 74.98 57.65
N THR A 860 28.14 75.02 57.21
CA THR A 860 27.18 76.05 57.66
C THR A 860 26.86 75.92 59.15
N ALA A 861 26.60 74.70 59.64
CA ALA A 861 26.34 74.44 61.05
C ALA A 861 27.55 74.77 61.93
N ALA A 862 28.76 74.40 61.49
CA ALA A 862 30.02 74.74 62.15
C ALA A 862 30.24 76.25 62.23
N SER A 863 30.13 76.97 61.10
CA SER A 863 30.25 78.44 61.05
C SER A 863 29.25 79.13 61.97
N ALA A 864 27.98 78.71 61.98
CA ALA A 864 26.95 79.28 62.84
C ALA A 864 27.25 79.08 64.34
N ALA A 865 27.72 77.89 64.73
CA ALA A 865 28.11 77.58 66.10
C ALA A 865 29.37 78.35 66.56
N LEU A 866 30.32 78.60 65.64
CA LEU A 866 31.51 79.40 65.92
C LEU A 866 31.16 80.88 66.13
N ARG A 867 30.28 81.46 65.29
CA ARG A 867 29.83 82.85 65.43
C ARG A 867 28.95 83.10 66.66
N SER A 868 28.18 82.09 67.10
CA SER A 868 27.42 82.22 68.34
C SER A 868 28.34 82.23 69.56
N ALA A 869 29.36 81.37 69.57
CA ALA A 869 30.39 81.35 70.61
C ALA A 869 31.27 82.60 70.60
N ALA A 870 31.65 83.11 69.42
CA ALA A 870 32.43 84.33 69.26
C ALA A 870 31.75 85.55 69.94
N ARG A 871 30.43 85.67 69.81
CA ARG A 871 29.63 86.74 70.46
C ARG A 871 29.65 86.69 71.99
N GLN A 872 29.98 85.53 72.57
CA GLN A 872 30.02 85.30 74.01
C GLN A 872 31.45 85.36 74.59
N ALA A 873 32.49 85.31 73.73
CA ALA A 873 33.87 85.04 74.13
C ALA A 873 34.77 86.29 74.36
N GLY A 874 34.22 87.51 74.39
CA GLY A 874 35.00 88.72 74.68
C GLY A 874 36.23 88.89 73.76
N ALA A 875 37.43 88.96 74.33
CA ALA A 875 38.69 89.13 73.59
C ALA A 875 39.02 87.96 72.63
N GLU A 876 38.53 86.75 72.89
CA GLU A 876 38.75 85.56 72.05
C GLU A 876 37.74 85.44 70.88
N GLY A 877 36.76 86.34 70.81
CA GLY A 877 35.72 86.32 69.78
C GLY A 877 36.24 86.56 68.36
N ALA A 878 37.30 87.35 68.20
CA ALA A 878 37.88 87.65 66.89
C ALA A 878 38.51 86.39 66.24
N ASP A 879 39.14 85.52 67.04
CA ASP A 879 39.77 84.30 66.55
C ASP A 879 38.73 83.24 66.15
N LEU A 880 37.64 83.09 66.93
CA LEU A 880 36.50 82.23 66.58
C LEU A 880 35.77 82.70 65.31
N GLU A 881 35.68 84.01 65.08
CA GLU A 881 35.16 84.57 63.83
C GLU A 881 36.09 84.24 62.63
N SER A 882 37.41 84.19 62.84
CA SER A 882 38.36 83.77 61.80
C SER A 882 38.11 82.31 61.38
N PHE A 883 37.88 81.41 62.34
CA PHE A 883 37.49 80.01 62.03
C PHE A 883 36.18 79.95 61.25
N ALA A 884 35.15 80.71 61.66
CA ALA A 884 33.87 80.75 60.95
C ALA A 884 34.01 81.23 59.49
N ARG A 885 34.90 82.20 59.24
CA ARG A 885 35.22 82.67 57.88
C ARG A 885 35.92 81.62 57.04
N THR A 886 36.79 80.82 57.63
CA THR A 886 37.45 79.68 56.94
C THR A 886 36.42 78.63 56.52
N GLU A 887 35.49 78.25 57.40
CA GLU A 887 34.41 77.29 57.07
C GLU A 887 33.51 77.83 55.94
N ASP A 888 33.16 79.12 55.96
CA ASP A 888 32.39 79.76 54.90
C ASP A 888 33.16 79.83 53.56
N ASP A 889 34.49 79.99 53.60
CA ASP A 889 35.31 79.98 52.38
C ASP A 889 35.35 78.60 51.74
N ILE A 890 35.54 77.56 52.55
CA ILE A 890 35.54 76.17 52.10
C ILE A 890 34.17 75.82 51.51
N ARG A 891 33.08 76.24 52.15
CA ARG A 891 31.72 76.05 51.64
C ARG A 891 31.51 76.74 50.29
N ARG A 892 31.86 78.02 50.17
CA ARG A 892 31.70 78.78 48.90
C ARG A 892 32.48 78.13 47.76
N ARG A 893 33.73 77.73 48.01
CA ARG A 893 34.56 77.06 46.99
C ARG A 893 33.97 75.72 46.56
N LEU A 894 33.45 74.94 47.52
CA LEU A 894 32.77 73.67 47.24
C LEU A 894 31.49 73.87 46.41
N GLU A 895 30.66 74.86 46.74
CA GLU A 895 29.44 75.20 46.01
C GLU A 895 29.72 75.73 44.60
N SER A 896 30.89 76.35 44.39
CA SER A 896 31.36 76.84 43.09
C SER A 896 31.99 75.77 42.18
N ALA A 897 32.06 74.51 42.64
CA ALA A 897 32.63 73.42 41.85
C ALA A 897 31.87 73.24 40.51
N PRO A 898 32.58 73.00 39.39
CA PRO A 898 31.94 72.78 38.10
C PRO A 898 31.01 71.57 38.16
N LYS A 899 29.75 71.74 37.74
CA LYS A 899 28.70 70.70 37.77
C LYS A 899 28.53 69.97 36.43
N THR A 900 28.89 70.63 35.35
CA THR A 900 28.90 70.09 33.98
C THR A 900 30.34 70.03 33.48
N PRO A 901 30.65 69.13 32.54
CA PRO A 901 31.96 69.10 31.91
C PRO A 901 32.27 70.48 31.33
N PRO A 902 33.49 70.99 31.50
CA PRO A 902 33.86 72.26 30.88
C PRO A 902 33.79 72.09 29.36
N ALA A 903 33.01 72.93 28.70
CA ALA A 903 33.12 73.09 27.26
C ALA A 903 34.52 73.63 26.97
N ALA A 904 35.38 72.80 26.37
CA ALA A 904 36.73 73.18 25.99
C ALA A 904 36.77 73.37 24.47
N PRO A 905 36.28 74.52 23.95
CA PRO A 905 36.36 74.80 22.53
C PRO A 905 37.83 74.75 22.10
N GLY A 906 38.16 73.78 21.23
CA GLY A 906 39.53 73.57 20.73
C GLY A 906 40.20 72.25 21.14
N ASP A 907 39.61 71.43 22.01
CA ASP A 907 40.12 70.08 22.30
C ASP A 907 40.25 69.28 20.98
N ALA A 908 41.37 68.59 20.81
CA ALA A 908 41.69 67.89 19.57
C ALA A 908 40.63 66.82 19.23
N LEU A 909 40.04 66.21 20.26
CA LEU A 909 38.99 65.21 20.09
C LEU A 909 37.63 65.80 19.76
N SER A 910 37.27 66.94 20.36
CA SER A 910 36.02 67.62 19.99
C SER A 910 36.10 68.12 18.54
N ARG A 911 37.27 68.60 18.09
CA ARG A 911 37.51 68.95 16.69
C ARG A 911 37.47 67.74 15.75
N ALA A 912 38.06 66.61 16.15
CA ALA A 912 38.01 65.38 15.37
C ALA A 912 36.56 64.83 15.27
N ALA A 913 35.80 64.88 16.37
CA ALA A 913 34.40 64.51 16.39
C ALA A 913 33.54 65.45 15.53
N ALA A 914 33.75 66.76 15.60
CA ALA A 914 33.07 67.74 14.74
C ALA A 914 33.38 67.50 13.25
N ALA A 915 34.64 67.22 12.90
CA ALA A 915 35.05 66.90 11.54
C ALA A 915 34.40 65.59 11.04
N SER A 916 34.35 64.56 11.89
CA SER A 916 33.64 63.31 11.57
C SER A 916 32.14 63.56 11.37
N GLN A 917 31.52 64.43 12.18
CA GLN A 917 30.11 64.78 12.04
C GLN A 917 29.82 65.57 10.76
N ALA A 918 30.72 66.46 10.36
CA ALA A 918 30.64 67.16 9.08
C ALA A 918 30.77 66.19 7.90
N GLY A 919 31.64 65.18 8.00
CA GLY A 919 31.74 64.08 7.03
C GLY A 919 30.44 63.31 6.90
N ALA A 920 29.85 62.87 8.01
CA ALA A 920 28.56 62.17 8.02
C ALA A 920 27.42 62.99 7.39
N ARG A 921 27.40 64.30 7.65
CA ARG A 921 26.44 65.22 7.02
C ARG A 921 26.67 65.37 5.52
N SER A 922 27.91 65.43 5.07
CA SER A 922 28.24 65.50 3.64
C SER A 922 27.79 64.24 2.90
N THR A 923 28.02 63.05 3.47
CA THR A 923 27.54 61.78 2.91
C THR A 923 26.02 61.72 2.86
N ALA A 924 25.33 62.19 3.92
CA ALA A 924 23.87 62.31 3.92
C ALA A 924 23.36 63.29 2.84
N GLY A 925 24.10 64.36 2.55
CA GLY A 925 23.82 65.29 1.44
C GLY A 925 23.97 64.64 0.06
N ARG A 926 25.03 63.85 -0.15
CA ARG A 926 25.21 63.06 -1.38
C ARG A 926 24.09 62.03 -1.56
N LEU A 927 23.71 61.37 -0.47
CA LEU A 927 22.59 60.44 -0.46
C LEU A 927 21.29 61.14 -0.86
N GLN A 928 20.98 62.30 -0.27
CA GLN A 928 19.81 63.09 -0.65
C GLN A 928 19.81 63.43 -2.14
N ALA A 929 20.92 63.96 -2.68
CA ALA A 929 21.03 64.29 -4.09
C ALA A 929 20.84 63.05 -4.99
N LYS A 930 21.34 61.87 -4.56
CA LYS A 930 21.09 60.62 -5.27
C LYS A 930 19.60 60.28 -5.24
N LEU A 931 18.96 60.29 -4.08
CA LEU A 931 17.54 59.96 -3.92
C LEU A 931 16.63 60.91 -4.71
N GLU A 932 16.97 62.19 -4.81
CA GLU A 932 16.27 63.16 -5.65
C GLU A 932 16.46 62.90 -7.16
N GLY A 933 17.58 62.30 -7.54
CA GLY A 933 17.92 61.92 -8.91
C GLY A 933 17.54 60.48 -9.29
N VAL A 934 17.09 59.65 -8.33
CA VAL A 934 16.61 58.29 -8.60
C VAL A 934 15.40 58.38 -9.53
N SER A 935 15.41 57.60 -10.60
CA SER A 935 14.31 57.64 -11.56
C SER A 935 12.98 57.31 -10.89
N ALA A 936 11.91 57.95 -11.34
CA ALA A 936 10.54 57.66 -10.90
C ALA A 936 10.17 56.16 -11.02
N MET A 937 10.87 55.42 -11.88
CA MET A 937 10.64 53.98 -12.12
C MET A 937 11.16 53.10 -10.96
N ALA A 938 12.08 53.60 -10.16
CA ALA A 938 12.70 52.86 -9.05
C ALA A 938 11.87 52.81 -7.77
N ARG A 939 10.76 53.56 -7.66
CA ARG A 939 9.82 53.53 -6.52
C ARG A 939 10.53 53.54 -5.15
N LEU A 940 11.08 54.70 -4.78
CA LEU A 940 11.62 54.90 -3.44
C LEU A 940 10.52 54.80 -2.36
N PRO A 941 10.82 54.25 -1.17
CA PRO A 941 9.88 54.29 -0.05
C PRO A 941 9.44 55.73 0.24
N SER A 942 8.16 55.92 0.53
CA SER A 942 7.63 57.22 0.93
C SER A 942 8.35 57.73 2.19
N GLY A 943 8.67 59.03 2.21
CA GLY A 943 9.40 59.63 3.32
C GLY A 943 10.92 59.47 3.27
N SER A 944 11.50 58.80 2.25
CA SER A 944 12.95 58.54 2.20
C SER A 944 13.78 59.83 2.23
N ILE A 945 13.44 60.79 1.37
CA ILE A 945 14.13 62.08 1.32
C ILE A 945 13.90 62.86 2.62
N GLU A 946 12.67 62.85 3.15
CA GLU A 946 12.33 63.53 4.39
C GLU A 946 13.11 62.99 5.61
N ARG A 947 13.34 61.67 5.67
CA ARG A 947 14.16 61.06 6.73
C ARG A 947 15.63 61.48 6.63
N VAL A 948 16.18 61.52 5.42
CA VAL A 948 17.56 61.97 5.21
C VAL A 948 17.69 63.46 5.56
N GLU A 949 16.73 64.30 5.18
CA GLU A 949 16.71 65.72 5.58
C GLU A 949 16.59 65.90 7.09
N ALA A 950 15.70 65.14 7.74
CA ALA A 950 15.55 65.17 9.20
C ALA A 950 16.85 64.74 9.90
N ALA A 951 17.51 63.69 9.38
CA ALA A 951 18.81 63.27 9.85
C ALA A 951 19.85 64.38 9.68
N GLN A 952 19.93 65.04 8.51
CA GLN A 952 20.84 66.18 8.30
C GLN A 952 20.59 67.34 9.27
N GLY A 953 19.34 67.62 9.65
CA GLY A 953 19.01 68.63 10.67
C GLY A 953 19.58 68.27 12.05
N GLN A 954 19.44 67.00 12.45
CA GLN A 954 20.02 66.48 13.69
C GLN A 954 21.57 66.47 13.64
N GLN A 955 22.15 66.10 12.49
CA GLN A 955 23.59 66.13 12.24
C GLN A 955 24.17 67.56 12.34
N SER A 956 23.45 68.56 11.83
CA SER A 956 23.85 69.98 11.97
C SER A 956 23.85 70.41 13.43
N SER A 957 22.81 70.04 14.17
CA SER A 957 22.69 70.36 15.61
C SER A 957 23.82 69.70 16.43
N ALA A 958 24.14 68.44 16.12
CA ALA A 958 25.29 67.73 16.71
C ALA A 958 26.62 68.41 16.37
N GLN A 959 26.81 68.80 15.11
CA GLN A 959 28.03 69.46 14.65
C GLN A 959 28.28 70.76 15.43
N GLU A 960 27.25 71.62 15.55
CA GLU A 960 27.35 72.87 16.30
C GLU A 960 27.69 72.64 17.78
N ALA A 961 27.12 71.61 18.41
CA ALA A 961 27.43 71.26 19.79
C ALA A 961 28.90 70.81 19.95
N LEU A 962 29.41 69.98 19.03
CA LEU A 962 30.81 69.53 19.03
C LEU A 962 31.80 70.66 18.74
N GLU A 963 31.46 71.60 17.86
CA GLU A 963 32.27 72.79 17.57
C GLU A 963 32.37 73.71 18.80
N ARG A 964 31.29 73.81 19.60
CA ARG A 964 31.29 74.52 20.89
C ARG A 964 32.04 73.77 22.00
N GLY A 965 32.52 72.55 21.76
CA GLY A 965 33.19 71.73 22.77
C GLY A 965 32.22 70.98 23.72
N ASP A 966 30.93 70.97 23.41
CA ASP A 966 29.89 70.30 24.20
C ASP A 966 29.54 68.94 23.58
N ALA A 967 30.44 67.98 23.78
CA ALA A 967 30.25 66.62 23.28
C ALA A 967 29.05 65.90 23.92
N ALA A 968 28.63 66.28 25.13
CA ALA A 968 27.48 65.68 25.79
C ALA A 968 26.16 66.09 25.13
N ALA A 969 26.00 67.38 24.79
CA ALA A 969 24.83 67.88 24.07
C ALA A 969 24.73 67.34 22.63
N ALA A 970 25.85 66.94 22.03
CA ALA A 970 25.87 66.39 20.67
C ALA A 970 25.33 64.95 20.56
N LEU A 971 25.41 64.13 21.61
CA LEU A 971 25.09 62.70 21.54
C LEU A 971 23.64 62.42 21.16
N ALA A 972 22.67 63.13 21.75
CA ALA A 972 21.25 62.88 21.46
C ALA A 972 20.88 63.18 19.99
N PRO A 973 21.26 64.33 19.40
CA PRO A 973 21.09 64.54 17.96
C PRO A 973 21.86 63.52 17.10
N GLN A 974 23.06 63.08 17.50
CA GLN A 974 23.80 62.05 16.77
C GLN A 974 23.09 60.69 16.73
N GLU A 975 22.51 60.28 17.86
CA GLU A 975 21.73 59.04 17.99
C GLU A 975 20.44 59.10 17.19
N GLU A 976 19.74 60.24 17.23
CA GLU A 976 18.51 60.44 16.47
C GLU A 976 18.77 60.47 14.95
N ALA A 977 19.86 61.11 14.50
CA ALA A 977 20.29 61.05 13.11
C ALA A 977 20.55 59.61 12.65
N LEU A 978 21.27 58.82 13.46
CA LEU A 978 21.56 57.43 13.16
C LEU A 978 20.26 56.60 13.05
N ARG A 979 19.36 56.76 14.02
CA ARG A 979 18.05 56.08 14.05
C ARG A 979 17.23 56.36 12.79
N LEU A 980 17.19 57.62 12.34
CA LEU A 980 16.46 58.02 11.13
C LEU A 980 17.07 57.39 9.86
N LEU A 981 18.40 57.34 9.77
CA LEU A 981 19.10 56.72 8.64
C LEU A 981 18.93 55.20 8.63
N GLU A 982 19.03 54.51 9.78
CA GLU A 982 18.82 53.06 9.89
C GLU A 982 17.39 52.65 9.50
N GLN A 983 16.39 53.42 9.95
CA GLN A 983 15.00 53.20 9.56
C GLN A 983 14.79 53.38 8.06
N GLY A 984 15.37 54.42 7.47
CA GLY A 984 15.30 54.64 6.03
C GLY A 984 15.97 53.54 5.20
N LEU A 985 17.11 53.02 5.66
CA LEU A 985 17.79 51.88 5.00
C LEU A 985 16.93 50.61 5.06
N SER A 986 16.32 50.32 6.21
CA SER A 986 15.43 49.16 6.37
C SER A 986 14.17 49.27 5.49
N ASP A 987 13.61 50.47 5.35
CA ASP A 987 12.47 50.71 4.45
C ASP A 987 12.87 50.49 2.99
N LEU A 988 14.07 50.93 2.60
CA LEU A 988 14.62 50.73 1.25
C LEU A 988 14.87 49.24 0.95
N ASP A 989 15.43 48.49 1.90
CA ASP A 989 15.64 47.03 1.77
C ASP A 989 14.31 46.29 1.55
N ARG A 990 13.27 46.64 2.30
CA ARG A 990 11.93 46.05 2.14
C ARG A 990 11.32 46.40 0.79
N ALA A 991 11.50 47.63 0.31
CA ALA A 991 11.05 48.04 -1.01
C ALA A 991 11.75 47.24 -2.12
N ILE A 992 13.07 47.09 -2.07
CA ILE A 992 13.85 46.30 -3.04
C ILE A 992 13.39 44.84 -3.06
N GLU A 993 13.20 44.23 -1.90
CA GLU A 993 12.73 42.84 -1.80
C GLU A 993 11.30 42.67 -2.35
N SER A 994 10.39 43.58 -1.98
CA SER A 994 9.02 43.57 -2.51
C SER A 994 8.98 43.72 -4.04
N GLN A 995 9.90 44.51 -4.61
CA GLN A 995 10.01 44.70 -6.05
C GLN A 995 10.55 43.44 -6.74
N ARG A 996 11.53 42.74 -6.16
CA ARG A 996 12.04 41.46 -6.67
C ARG A 996 10.97 40.37 -6.66
N GLN A 997 10.19 40.29 -5.59
CA GLN A 997 9.07 39.36 -5.50
C GLN A 997 7.99 39.70 -6.52
N GLY A 998 7.65 40.98 -6.67
CA GLY A 998 6.74 41.47 -7.69
C GLY A 998 7.21 41.14 -9.11
N GLN A 999 8.51 41.30 -9.42
CA GLN A 999 9.09 40.92 -10.71
C GLN A 999 9.01 39.42 -10.98
N THR A 1000 9.20 38.59 -9.96
CA THR A 1000 9.08 37.13 -10.08
C THR A 1000 7.64 36.75 -10.43
N MET A 1001 6.66 37.30 -9.70
CA MET A 1001 5.23 37.09 -9.95
C MET A 1001 4.78 37.62 -11.32
N LEU A 1002 5.32 38.77 -11.75
CA LEU A 1002 5.13 39.33 -13.08
C LEU A 1002 5.64 38.36 -14.15
N SER A 1003 6.85 37.80 -13.97
CA SER A 1003 7.46 36.88 -14.94
C SER A 1003 6.69 35.56 -15.10
N GLU A 1004 6.16 35.00 -14.00
CA GLU A 1004 5.34 33.79 -14.03
C GLU A 1004 4.05 33.99 -14.84
N SER A 1005 3.49 35.20 -14.80
CA SER A 1005 2.26 35.56 -15.52
C SER A 1005 2.42 35.63 -17.04
N PHE A 1006 3.65 35.78 -17.55
CA PHE A 1006 3.95 35.70 -18.99
C PHE A 1006 4.31 34.28 -19.44
N SER A 1007 4.79 33.44 -18.52
CA SER A 1007 5.12 32.03 -18.82
C SER A 1007 3.90 31.11 -18.90
N ASN A 1008 2.83 31.42 -18.16
CA ASN A 1008 1.56 30.71 -18.23
C ASN A 1008 0.54 31.57 -18.98
N PRO A 1009 -0.13 31.06 -20.04
CA PRO A 1009 -1.26 31.77 -20.63
C PRO A 1009 -2.26 32.04 -19.50
N ALA A 1010 -2.67 33.31 -19.33
CA ALA A 1010 -3.58 33.71 -18.26
C ALA A 1010 -4.74 32.73 -18.19
N ALA A 1011 -4.68 31.80 -17.23
CA ALA A 1011 -5.68 30.76 -17.14
C ALA A 1011 -6.90 31.44 -16.54
N THR A 1012 -7.91 31.61 -17.37
CA THR A 1012 -9.25 32.06 -16.97
C THR A 1012 -9.94 31.07 -16.03
N MET A 1013 -9.29 29.95 -15.72
CA MET A 1013 -9.72 28.99 -14.71
C MET A 1013 -9.15 29.35 -13.31
N ARG A 1014 -10.05 29.67 -12.37
CA ARG A 1014 -9.71 29.99 -10.97
C ARG A 1014 -10.48 29.12 -9.98
N GLN A 1015 -9.86 28.78 -8.85
CA GLN A 1015 -10.56 28.11 -7.75
C GLN A 1015 -11.55 29.07 -7.08
N GLY A 1016 -12.80 28.65 -6.91
CA GLY A 1016 -13.91 29.48 -6.42
C GLY A 1016 -13.74 30.04 -4.99
N ARG A 1017 -12.70 29.65 -4.26
CA ARG A 1017 -12.30 30.25 -2.98
C ARG A 1017 -10.85 30.74 -3.03
N GLY A 1018 -10.67 32.02 -3.33
CA GLY A 1018 -9.46 32.76 -2.94
C GLY A 1018 -8.17 32.51 -3.74
N GLY A 1019 -8.21 31.75 -4.83
CA GLY A 1019 -7.06 31.62 -5.73
C GLY A 1019 -6.92 32.84 -6.63
N ARG A 1020 -5.88 33.68 -6.43
CA ARG A 1020 -5.60 34.87 -7.26
C ARG A 1020 -4.92 34.53 -8.59
N THR A 1021 -4.38 33.32 -8.75
CA THR A 1021 -3.65 32.88 -9.94
C THR A 1021 -4.17 31.53 -10.46
N GLY A 1022 -4.08 31.37 -11.78
CA GLY A 1022 -4.61 30.24 -12.54
C GLY A 1022 -4.17 28.88 -12.00
N ALA A 1023 -5.11 27.94 -11.94
CA ALA A 1023 -4.81 26.55 -11.62
C ALA A 1023 -4.54 25.79 -12.92
N ASP A 1024 -3.31 25.31 -13.12
CA ASP A 1024 -3.08 24.25 -14.10
C ASP A 1024 -3.69 22.96 -13.53
N THR A 1025 -4.82 22.54 -14.10
CA THR A 1025 -5.54 21.33 -13.67
C THR A 1025 -5.09 20.09 -14.44
N GLY A 1026 -4.11 20.23 -15.34
CA GLY A 1026 -3.55 19.14 -16.13
C GLY A 1026 -2.95 18.04 -15.26
N PHE A 1027 -3.10 16.80 -15.69
CA PHE A 1027 -2.52 15.67 -14.98
C PHE A 1027 -1.00 15.72 -15.07
N VAL A 1028 -0.32 16.00 -13.94
CA VAL A 1028 1.13 15.85 -13.84
C VAL A 1028 1.41 14.38 -13.52
N PRO A 1029 1.89 13.56 -14.49
CA PRO A 1029 2.28 12.20 -14.18
C PRO A 1029 3.42 12.25 -13.16
N LEU A 1030 3.17 11.74 -11.95
CA LEU A 1030 4.24 11.57 -10.99
C LEU A 1030 5.28 10.63 -11.62
N PRO A 1031 6.56 11.04 -11.72
CA PRO A 1031 7.60 10.17 -12.24
C PRO A 1031 7.59 8.88 -11.44
N ARG A 1032 7.70 7.72 -12.12
CA ARG A 1032 7.78 6.43 -11.43
C ARG A 1032 9.03 6.47 -10.55
N ALA A 1033 9.13 5.64 -9.52
CA ALA A 1033 10.29 5.62 -8.62
C ALA A 1033 11.66 5.50 -9.37
N ARG A 1034 11.66 4.92 -10.58
CA ARG A 1034 12.81 4.80 -11.50
C ARG A 1034 13.17 6.07 -12.28
N ASP A 1035 12.28 7.05 -12.34
CA ASP A 1035 12.40 8.28 -13.13
C ASP A 1035 12.80 9.49 -12.25
N TYR A 1036 12.91 9.31 -10.92
CA TYR A 1036 13.33 10.36 -9.99
C TYR A 1036 14.85 10.55 -10.01
N ALA A 1037 15.30 11.68 -10.55
CA ALA A 1037 16.68 12.14 -10.46
C ALA A 1037 16.79 13.25 -9.39
N PRO A 1038 17.54 13.06 -8.28
CA PRO A 1038 17.61 14.07 -7.23
C PRO A 1038 18.20 15.40 -7.73
N PRO A 1039 17.67 16.57 -7.29
CA PRO A 1039 18.11 17.89 -7.72
C PRO A 1039 19.62 18.14 -7.61
N ARG A 1040 20.17 18.93 -8.55
CA ARG A 1040 21.61 19.26 -8.59
C ARG A 1040 22.14 19.89 -7.30
N ALA A 1041 21.33 20.68 -6.59
CA ALA A 1041 21.71 21.31 -5.33
C ALA A 1041 22.03 20.27 -4.24
N ILE A 1042 21.22 19.21 -4.15
CA ILE A 1042 21.44 18.11 -3.19
C ILE A 1042 22.70 17.33 -3.56
N ARG A 1043 22.94 17.08 -4.86
CA ARG A 1043 24.15 16.40 -5.34
C ARG A 1043 25.42 17.22 -5.05
N SER A 1044 25.39 18.53 -5.29
CA SER A 1044 26.55 19.40 -5.04
C SER A 1044 26.85 19.54 -3.55
N GLU A 1045 25.82 19.56 -2.70
CA GLU A 1045 25.97 19.63 -1.24
C GLU A 1045 26.48 18.30 -0.65
N LEU A 1046 26.03 17.16 -1.20
CA LEU A 1046 26.59 15.83 -0.90
C LEU A 1046 28.06 15.73 -1.33
N GLU A 1047 28.41 16.17 -2.54
CA GLU A 1047 29.80 16.17 -3.01
C GLU A 1047 30.71 17.07 -2.16
N ARG A 1048 30.20 18.23 -1.72
CA ARG A 1048 30.92 19.16 -0.85
C ARG A 1048 31.15 18.54 0.53
N SER A 1049 30.13 17.89 1.08
CA SER A 1049 30.18 17.19 2.38
C SER A 1049 31.13 15.99 2.35
N VAL A 1050 31.27 15.29 1.22
CA VAL A 1050 32.22 14.18 1.07
C VAL A 1050 33.67 14.66 0.98
N LYS A 1051 33.91 15.91 0.54
CA LYS A 1051 35.25 16.49 0.35
C LYS A 1051 35.81 17.20 1.59
N GLU A 1052 35.03 17.42 2.64
CA GLU A 1052 35.52 18.00 3.89
C GLU A 1052 36.45 17.04 4.66
N LYS A 1053 37.56 17.56 5.19
CA LYS A 1053 38.51 16.78 6.01
C LYS A 1053 37.88 16.43 7.36
N ARG A 1054 37.79 15.14 7.68
CA ARG A 1054 37.13 14.62 8.89
C ARG A 1054 37.98 13.57 9.63
N PRO A 1055 37.70 13.30 10.92
CA PRO A 1055 38.43 12.31 11.72
C PRO A 1055 38.31 10.90 11.14
N LYS A 1056 39.45 10.20 10.97
CA LYS A 1056 39.52 8.88 10.31
C LYS A 1056 38.63 7.79 10.92
N ALA A 1057 38.28 7.91 12.20
CA ALA A 1057 37.47 6.93 12.92
C ALA A 1057 36.00 6.87 12.45
N MET A 1058 35.45 7.96 11.88
CA MET A 1058 34.03 8.05 11.49
C MET A 1058 33.82 8.11 9.97
N ASP A 1059 34.89 8.16 9.19
CA ASP A 1059 34.83 8.32 7.73
C ASP A 1059 34.10 7.16 7.03
N GLY A 1060 34.27 5.93 7.53
CA GLY A 1060 33.60 4.74 6.99
C GLY A 1060 32.08 4.77 7.19
N THR A 1061 31.62 5.02 8.41
CA THR A 1061 30.19 5.04 8.76
C THR A 1061 29.44 6.16 8.03
N ILE A 1062 30.08 7.33 7.88
CA ILE A 1062 29.48 8.48 7.22
C ILE A 1062 29.42 8.27 5.70
N LYS A 1063 30.45 7.67 5.09
CA LYS A 1063 30.40 7.27 3.67
C LYS A 1063 29.29 6.26 3.40
N GLU A 1064 29.08 5.32 4.30
CA GLU A 1064 28.02 4.32 4.19
C GLU A 1064 26.62 4.92 4.38
N TYR A 1065 26.48 5.88 5.29
CA TYR A 1065 25.26 6.68 5.46
C TYR A 1065 24.92 7.49 4.19
N PHE A 1066 25.89 8.20 3.60
CA PHE A 1066 25.66 8.96 2.37
C PHE A 1066 25.42 8.06 1.15
N LYS A 1067 26.02 6.87 1.10
CA LYS A 1067 25.76 5.87 0.05
C LYS A 1067 24.31 5.37 0.10
N ARG A 1068 23.71 5.24 1.29
CA ARG A 1068 22.28 4.87 1.45
C ARG A 1068 21.31 5.98 1.05
N ILE A 1069 21.72 7.24 1.14
CA ILE A 1069 20.91 8.39 0.71
C ILE A 1069 20.93 8.56 -0.82
N ALA A 1070 21.97 8.06 -1.49
CA ALA A 1070 22.14 8.17 -2.94
C ALA A 1070 21.55 7.00 -3.76
N GLN A 1071 21.09 5.93 -3.10
CA GLN A 1071 20.36 4.80 -3.68
C GLN A 1071 18.86 5.00 -3.50
#